data_AF-A0A8H3TNV8-F1
#
_entry.id   AF-A0A8H3TNV8-F1
#
_cell.length_a   1.000
_cell.length_b   1.000
_cell.length_c   1.000
_cell.angle_alpha   90.00
_cell.angle_beta   90.00
_cell.angle_gamma   90.00
#
_symmetry.space_group_name_H-M   'P 1'
#
loop_
_entity.id
_entity.type
_entity.pdbx_description
1 polymer ?
#
loop_
_entity_poly.entity_id
_entity_poly.type
_entity_poly.pdbx_seq_one_letter_code
_entity_poly.pdbx_strand_id
1 'polypeptide(L)'
;MDTPRRTPRPASITFLGTCSGGGPIISRNCSSLALNIESNLWLFDCAEGTQKRLQESKLKMGRITRVFITHMHADHVMGLVPLLGTVMTGVTTSPEEIERLRKLGRAKRAKLHIYGPPGLRLLLRQTLGLTALSLSSTYAVHELIPYDDRTRTHARPSCGCDVPAEGAAAPGEGLHVNEAPGMDVLADEDGCWRDLLTRCEATAEEDGVDDEDKADGDEEPSTTTDEPRKPARRRRGKREPTWRVDAGPIDHRILSLGFVVTEPPSYLPLDTAALLPLLEAEREALAQLPPDQGGPIVNPRAVLSLLTSRKQPFTLPSGTILAPPAPDPEPRRKIVIMGDCSGVSNEAFIELARGPSMLVHECTNAWIDPVIDKGDKGKRVRTAELDKTLIAGGKRPAPGTPGEPGEAEPAEGVDFIKMEQERVRKILAAKAVVEQKARSRGHSTPDMVGAFARQVQARRVTLNHFSAMFPSPHYATDTPFPSLLMETNHHSPGRPLPPIAISELHRRVLMSFIESQTTDTWHPVGGVRASAARDLMTYDIPAHELTDAELEVIIQRTEEADRFQDLWRHEGATGITRVFGIRIAGLDKAISGIGYAHQRQEEDKETSRASSTVEPEVETSSAAGDKAVGRGGGSRAAGRGRGGGGHRKKPSTASATGAQPRGEGPPPSRGRRGHARMKSNAQ
;
A
#
# COMPACT_ATOMS: atom_id res chain seq x y z
N MET A 1 29.31 10.36 -30.82
CA MET A 1 27.93 10.47 -31.33
C MET A 1 27.03 9.85 -30.29
N ASP A 2 26.15 10.66 -29.70
CA ASP A 2 25.19 10.22 -28.70
C ASP A 2 24.22 9.25 -29.40
N THR A 3 24.32 7.95 -29.10
CA THR A 3 23.37 6.97 -29.61
C THR A 3 22.00 7.30 -29.01
N PRO A 4 20.90 7.31 -29.78
CA PRO A 4 19.59 7.63 -29.24
C PRO A 4 19.23 6.60 -28.17
N ARG A 5 19.36 7.00 -26.91
CA ARG A 5 18.95 6.19 -25.75
C ARG A 5 17.47 5.89 -25.90
N ARG A 6 17.10 4.62 -25.76
CA ARG A 6 15.69 4.21 -25.74
C ARG A 6 15.02 4.92 -24.57
N THR A 7 13.80 5.43 -24.75
CA THR A 7 13.00 5.90 -23.62
C THR A 7 12.78 4.73 -22.65
N PRO A 8 13.14 4.86 -21.36
CA PRO A 8 12.94 3.80 -20.38
C PRO A 8 11.46 3.40 -20.34
N ARG A 9 11.16 2.11 -20.13
CA ARG A 9 9.75 1.69 -19.96
C ARG A 9 9.18 2.46 -18.76
N PRO A 10 8.04 3.16 -18.84
CA PRO A 10 7.52 3.86 -17.67
C PRO A 10 7.12 2.83 -16.60
N ALA A 11 7.55 3.06 -15.36
CA ALA A 11 7.03 2.35 -14.19
C ALA A 11 6.79 3.35 -13.06
N SER A 12 5.64 3.23 -12.43
CA SER A 12 5.29 4.05 -11.27
C SER A 12 4.49 3.25 -10.25
N ILE A 13 4.59 3.68 -8.99
CA ILE A 13 3.81 3.11 -7.90
C ILE A 13 2.84 4.15 -7.37
N THR A 14 1.57 3.79 -7.23
CA THR A 14 0.53 4.64 -6.65
C THR A 14 0.01 3.98 -5.38
N PHE A 15 0.06 4.71 -4.26
CA PHE A 15 -0.45 4.22 -2.98
C PHE A 15 -1.95 4.46 -2.90
N LEU A 16 -2.75 3.39 -2.77
CA LEU A 16 -4.20 3.50 -2.71
C LEU A 16 -4.69 3.60 -1.26
N GLY A 17 -3.97 2.97 -0.33
CA GLY A 17 -4.18 3.16 1.09
C GLY A 17 -2.93 2.83 1.89
N THR A 18 -2.76 3.55 2.99
CA THR A 18 -1.50 3.67 3.72
C THR A 18 -1.65 3.50 5.24
N CYS A 19 -2.83 3.10 5.72
CA CYS A 19 -3.13 2.88 7.13
C CYS A 19 -2.85 1.43 7.55
N SER A 20 -2.37 1.25 8.79
CA SER A 20 -2.25 -0.05 9.45
C SER A 20 -3.42 -0.35 10.38
N GLY A 21 -4.00 -1.54 10.32
CA GLY A 21 -4.91 -2.10 11.32
C GLY A 21 -6.24 -1.36 11.54
N GLY A 22 -7.30 -2.10 11.90
CA GLY A 22 -8.52 -1.54 12.52
C GLY A 22 -9.46 -0.71 11.62
N GLY A 23 -9.23 -0.69 10.30
CA GLY A 23 -10.09 -0.03 9.32
C GLY A 23 -9.57 1.33 8.85
N PRO A 24 -10.19 1.92 7.81
CA PRO A 24 -9.75 3.19 7.26
C PRO A 24 -9.98 4.32 8.27
N ILE A 25 -9.04 5.27 8.33
CA ILE A 25 -9.25 6.55 9.00
C ILE A 25 -9.54 7.62 7.96
N ILE A 26 -10.06 8.76 8.41
CA ILE A 26 -10.43 9.89 7.52
C ILE A 26 -9.28 10.28 6.57
N SER A 27 -8.03 10.23 7.02
CA SER A 27 -6.88 10.65 6.22
C SER A 27 -6.17 9.51 5.47
N ARG A 28 -6.48 8.23 5.75
CA ARG A 28 -5.75 7.07 5.20
C ARG A 28 -6.69 5.87 5.05
N ASN A 29 -6.72 5.28 3.86
CA ASN A 29 -7.40 4.03 3.58
C ASN A 29 -6.55 2.83 4.03
N CYS A 30 -7.16 1.64 4.13
CA CYS A 30 -6.44 0.39 4.43
C CYS A 30 -5.46 0.00 3.31
N SER A 31 -4.51 -0.88 3.63
CA SER A 31 -3.35 -1.21 2.79
C SER A 31 -3.73 -1.62 1.38
N SER A 32 -3.25 -0.86 0.40
CA SER A 32 -3.19 -1.28 -1.00
C SER A 32 -2.29 -0.33 -1.77
N LEU A 33 -1.54 -0.85 -2.73
CA LEU A 33 -0.81 -0.05 -3.70
C LEU A 33 -0.88 -0.67 -5.09
N ALA A 34 -0.64 0.14 -6.10
CA ALA A 34 -0.69 -0.26 -7.49
C ALA A 34 0.65 0.02 -8.17
N LEU A 35 1.25 -1.01 -8.75
CA LEU A 35 2.41 -0.92 -9.63
C LEU A 35 1.92 -0.82 -11.08
N ASN A 36 2.11 0.35 -11.69
CA ASN A 36 1.77 0.63 -13.07
C ASN A 36 3.02 0.42 -13.94
N ILE A 37 3.01 -0.64 -14.75
CA ILE A 37 4.12 -1.02 -15.63
C ILE A 37 3.59 -1.27 -17.04
N GLU A 38 4.13 -0.55 -18.02
CA GLU A 38 3.78 -0.69 -19.43
C GLU A 38 2.25 -0.58 -19.69
N SER A 39 1.60 -1.68 -20.08
CA SER A 39 0.16 -1.83 -20.31
C SER A 39 -0.57 -2.55 -19.16
N ASN A 40 0.16 -2.99 -18.13
CA ASN A 40 -0.38 -3.71 -16.99
C ASN A 40 -0.51 -2.82 -15.75
N LEU A 41 -1.46 -3.17 -14.87
CA LEU A 41 -1.57 -2.63 -13.53
C LEU A 41 -1.59 -3.82 -12.56
N TRP A 42 -0.66 -3.84 -11.61
CA TRP A 42 -0.58 -4.89 -10.60
C TRP A 42 -0.88 -4.31 -9.24
N LEU A 43 -1.70 -4.98 -8.44
CA LEU A 43 -1.99 -4.56 -7.08
C LEU A 43 -1.15 -5.37 -6.09
N PHE A 44 -0.68 -4.70 -5.04
CA PHE A 44 -0.11 -5.34 -3.86
C PHE A 44 -0.99 -4.99 -2.67
N ASP A 45 -1.55 -6.03 -2.07
CA ASP A 45 -2.69 -6.01 -1.17
C ASP A 45 -3.96 -5.37 -1.77
N CYS A 46 -5.11 -5.79 -1.26
CA CYS A 46 -6.41 -5.30 -1.69
C CYS A 46 -7.35 -5.27 -0.49
N ALA A 47 -7.16 -4.27 0.37
CA ALA A 47 -8.00 -4.05 1.53
C ALA A 47 -9.34 -3.38 1.20
N GLU A 48 -10.22 -3.31 2.20
CA GLU A 48 -11.46 -2.53 2.10
C GLU A 48 -11.20 -1.10 1.59
N GLY A 49 -12.07 -0.62 0.71
CA GLY A 49 -11.96 0.73 0.13
C GLY A 49 -10.99 0.84 -1.06
N THR A 50 -10.19 -0.18 -1.38
CA THR A 50 -9.25 -0.18 -2.53
C THR A 50 -9.96 0.17 -3.83
N GLN A 51 -11.14 -0.42 -4.10
CA GLN A 51 -11.93 -0.10 -5.30
C GLN A 51 -12.28 1.38 -5.40
N LYS A 52 -12.62 2.03 -4.28
CA LYS A 52 -13.00 3.45 -4.23
C LYS A 52 -11.78 4.32 -4.51
N ARG A 53 -10.64 3.97 -3.92
CA ARG A 53 -9.37 4.67 -4.15
C ARG A 53 -8.87 4.54 -5.58
N LEU A 54 -9.11 3.39 -6.21
CA LEU A 54 -8.87 3.24 -7.64
C LEU A 54 -9.76 4.18 -8.48
N GLN A 55 -11.04 4.38 -8.13
CA GLN A 55 -11.94 5.32 -8.83
C GLN A 55 -11.50 6.78 -8.67
N GLU A 56 -10.94 7.14 -7.52
CA GLU A 56 -10.43 8.48 -7.24
C GLU A 56 -9.05 8.73 -7.89
N SER A 57 -8.34 7.67 -8.25
CA SER A 57 -7.02 7.73 -8.88
C SER A 57 -7.11 7.97 -10.40
N LYS A 58 -5.96 8.25 -11.02
CA LYS A 58 -5.82 8.32 -12.49
C LYS A 58 -5.68 6.93 -13.14
N LEU A 59 -5.70 5.85 -12.35
CA LEU A 59 -5.46 4.49 -12.81
C LEU A 59 -6.69 3.87 -13.45
N LYS A 60 -6.49 3.09 -14.51
CA LYS A 60 -7.57 2.38 -15.19
C LYS A 60 -7.72 0.98 -14.61
N MET A 61 -8.81 0.73 -13.89
CA MET A 61 -9.05 -0.59 -13.27
C MET A 61 -9.10 -1.75 -14.27
N GLY A 62 -9.56 -1.52 -15.50
CA GLY A 62 -9.58 -2.55 -16.55
C GLY A 62 -8.19 -3.05 -16.99
N ARG A 63 -7.11 -2.39 -16.55
CA ARG A 63 -5.73 -2.85 -16.75
C ARG A 63 -5.21 -3.75 -15.63
N ILE A 64 -6.02 -4.01 -14.59
CA ILE A 64 -5.62 -4.87 -13.47
C ILE A 64 -5.55 -6.30 -13.97
N THR A 65 -4.33 -6.84 -14.06
CA THR A 65 -4.10 -8.21 -14.52
C THR A 65 -3.59 -9.13 -13.41
N ARG A 66 -3.05 -8.55 -12.33
CA ARG A 66 -2.47 -9.30 -11.20
C ARG A 66 -2.73 -8.61 -9.87
N VAL A 67 -2.97 -9.41 -8.84
CA VAL A 67 -3.06 -8.99 -7.44
C VAL A 67 -2.15 -9.88 -6.61
N PHE A 68 -1.28 -9.30 -5.81
CA PHE A 68 -0.36 -9.99 -4.91
C PHE A 68 -0.74 -9.67 -3.47
N ILE A 69 -1.04 -10.68 -2.67
CA ILE A 69 -1.44 -10.55 -1.27
C ILE A 69 -0.26 -10.94 -0.41
N THR A 70 0.13 -10.04 0.49
CA THR A 70 1.25 -10.25 1.40
C THR A 70 0.91 -11.24 2.50
N HIS A 71 -0.27 -11.10 3.12
CA HIS A 71 -0.75 -11.96 4.20
C HIS A 71 -2.28 -11.92 4.36
N MET A 72 -2.85 -12.81 5.18
CA MET A 72 -4.30 -13.01 5.31
C MET A 72 -4.99 -12.11 6.35
N HIS A 73 -4.37 -11.04 6.84
CA HIS A 73 -5.11 -10.10 7.69
C HIS A 73 -6.18 -9.34 6.88
N ALA A 74 -7.30 -9.03 7.55
CA ALA A 74 -8.49 -8.47 6.91
C ALA A 74 -8.22 -7.13 6.20
N ASP A 75 -7.36 -6.30 6.77
CA ASP A 75 -6.92 -5.01 6.22
C ASP A 75 -5.94 -5.12 5.06
N HIS A 76 -5.77 -6.31 4.47
CA HIS A 76 -5.02 -6.56 3.24
C HIS A 76 -5.83 -7.35 2.18
N VAL A 77 -6.94 -8.01 2.56
CA VAL A 77 -7.67 -8.93 1.66
C VAL A 77 -9.17 -8.63 1.47
N MET A 78 -9.80 -7.89 2.39
CA MET A 78 -11.27 -7.72 2.39
C MET A 78 -11.80 -6.86 1.23
N GLY A 79 -10.94 -6.22 0.46
CA GLY A 79 -11.30 -5.48 -0.76
C GLY A 79 -11.39 -6.34 -2.02
N LEU A 80 -10.92 -7.58 -1.98
CA LEU A 80 -10.81 -8.43 -3.18
C LEU A 80 -12.17 -8.69 -3.84
N VAL A 81 -13.19 -9.09 -3.07
CA VAL A 81 -14.51 -9.42 -3.65
C VAL A 81 -15.18 -8.20 -4.27
N PRO A 82 -15.26 -7.03 -3.59
CA PRO A 82 -15.74 -5.80 -4.23
C PRO A 82 -14.94 -5.40 -5.48
N LEU A 83 -13.61 -5.55 -5.45
CA LEU A 83 -12.75 -5.30 -6.60
C LEU A 83 -13.12 -6.22 -7.77
N LEU A 84 -13.20 -7.55 -7.54
CA LEU A 84 -13.57 -8.52 -8.57
C LEU A 84 -14.95 -8.22 -9.16
N GLY A 85 -15.92 -7.87 -8.31
CA GLY A 85 -17.20 -7.35 -8.76
C GLY A 85 -17.01 -6.18 -9.73
N THR A 86 -16.34 -5.12 -9.32
CA THR A 86 -16.18 -3.92 -10.16
C THR A 86 -15.40 -4.17 -11.46
N VAL A 87 -14.29 -4.91 -11.41
CA VAL A 87 -13.39 -5.08 -12.57
C VAL A 87 -13.83 -6.19 -13.52
N MET A 88 -14.71 -7.09 -13.05
CA MET A 88 -15.16 -8.26 -13.79
C MET A 88 -16.69 -8.31 -13.95
N THR A 89 -17.43 -7.24 -13.67
CA THR A 89 -18.86 -7.13 -14.05
C THR A 89 -19.02 -6.28 -15.30
N GLY A 90 -19.29 -6.92 -16.43
CA GLY A 90 -20.21 -6.37 -17.43
C GLY A 90 -21.65 -6.60 -16.96
N VAL A 91 -22.56 -5.69 -17.30
CA VAL A 91 -24.00 -5.77 -16.98
C VAL A 91 -24.55 -7.17 -17.25
N THR A 92 -25.06 -7.83 -16.19
CA THR A 92 -25.79 -9.11 -16.20
C THR A 92 -25.21 -10.17 -17.15
N THR A 93 -24.34 -11.04 -16.63
CA THR A 93 -24.00 -12.31 -17.29
C THR A 93 -25.31 -13.05 -17.57
N SER A 94 -25.67 -13.24 -18.84
CA SER A 94 -26.86 -14.04 -19.20
C SER A 94 -26.68 -15.45 -18.64
N PRO A 95 -27.77 -16.16 -18.28
CA PRO A 95 -27.67 -17.57 -17.88
C PRO A 95 -26.87 -18.43 -18.88
N GLU A 96 -26.91 -18.08 -20.16
CA GLU A 96 -26.15 -18.71 -21.23
C GLU A 96 -24.64 -18.50 -21.09
N GLU A 97 -24.18 -17.29 -20.75
CA GLU A 97 -22.74 -17.01 -20.58
C GLU A 97 -22.19 -17.68 -19.31
N ILE A 98 -23.01 -17.78 -18.25
CA ILE A 98 -22.66 -18.57 -17.05
C ILE A 98 -22.52 -20.06 -17.42
N GLU A 99 -23.45 -20.58 -18.21
CA GLU A 99 -23.41 -21.98 -18.67
C GLU A 99 -22.23 -22.23 -19.62
N ARG A 100 -21.91 -21.28 -20.50
CA ARG A 100 -20.72 -21.31 -21.35
C ARG A 100 -19.45 -21.40 -20.50
N LEU A 101 -19.31 -20.51 -19.51
CA LEU A 101 -18.18 -20.54 -18.59
C LEU A 101 -18.12 -21.87 -17.82
N ARG A 102 -19.25 -22.41 -17.38
CA ARG A 102 -19.31 -23.71 -16.70
C ARG A 102 -18.79 -24.84 -17.59
N LYS A 103 -19.18 -24.86 -18.87
CA LYS A 103 -18.77 -25.87 -19.87
C LYS A 103 -17.29 -25.83 -20.21
N LEU A 104 -16.63 -24.67 -20.12
CA LEU A 104 -15.19 -24.54 -20.37
C LEU A 104 -14.34 -25.31 -19.36
N GLY A 105 -14.88 -25.65 -18.18
CA GLY A 105 -14.18 -26.51 -17.21
C GLY A 105 -12.77 -26.02 -16.89
N ARG A 106 -11.77 -26.90 -17.08
CA ARG A 106 -10.34 -26.60 -16.85
C ARG A 106 -9.68 -25.79 -17.97
N ALA A 107 -10.26 -25.71 -19.16
CA ALA A 107 -9.71 -24.97 -20.30
C ALA A 107 -9.87 -23.44 -20.18
N LYS A 108 -10.35 -22.93 -19.03
CA LYS A 108 -10.54 -21.50 -18.81
C LYS A 108 -9.21 -20.78 -18.71
N ARG A 109 -9.03 -19.77 -19.57
CA ARG A 109 -7.96 -18.78 -19.39
C ARG A 109 -8.41 -17.70 -18.40
N ALA A 110 -7.64 -17.46 -17.35
CA ALA A 110 -7.91 -16.38 -16.40
C ALA A 110 -7.58 -15.00 -17.01
N LYS A 111 -8.43 -13.99 -16.76
CA LYS A 111 -8.11 -12.58 -17.06
C LYS A 111 -7.37 -11.89 -15.91
N LEU A 112 -7.59 -12.35 -14.67
CA LEU A 112 -6.99 -11.78 -13.47
C LEU A 112 -6.38 -12.90 -12.62
N HIS A 113 -5.11 -12.75 -12.27
CA HIS A 113 -4.39 -13.71 -11.43
C HIS A 113 -4.17 -13.14 -10.03
N ILE A 114 -4.47 -13.91 -9.00
CA ILE A 114 -4.33 -13.51 -7.61
C ILE A 114 -3.33 -14.45 -6.94
N TYR A 115 -2.26 -13.89 -6.40
CA TYR A 115 -1.17 -14.61 -5.74
C TYR A 115 -1.22 -14.30 -4.24
N GLY A 116 -1.08 -15.28 -3.37
CA GLY A 116 -0.99 -15.02 -1.94
C GLY A 116 -0.81 -16.28 -1.10
N PRO A 117 -0.74 -16.15 0.22
CA PRO A 117 -0.57 -17.29 1.13
C PRO A 117 -1.78 -18.26 1.10
N PRO A 118 -1.62 -19.46 1.67
CA PRO A 118 -2.73 -20.40 1.85
C PRO A 118 -3.88 -19.78 2.64
N GLY A 119 -5.09 -19.90 2.13
CA GLY A 119 -6.34 -19.38 2.70
C GLY A 119 -7.06 -18.45 1.74
N LEU A 120 -6.31 -17.86 0.81
CA LEU A 120 -6.81 -16.92 -0.18
C LEU A 120 -7.82 -17.57 -1.15
N ARG A 121 -7.55 -18.79 -1.60
CA ARG A 121 -8.45 -19.50 -2.52
C ARG A 121 -9.78 -19.81 -1.85
N LEU A 122 -9.72 -20.37 -0.64
CA LEU A 122 -10.91 -20.68 0.15
C LEU A 122 -11.73 -19.42 0.47
N LEU A 123 -11.08 -18.31 0.85
CA LEU A 123 -11.73 -17.03 1.11
C LEU A 123 -12.56 -16.56 -0.08
N LEU A 124 -11.97 -16.52 -1.28
CA LEU A 124 -12.66 -16.04 -2.48
C LEU A 124 -13.79 -16.97 -2.90
N ARG A 125 -13.52 -18.28 -2.92
CA ARG A 125 -14.51 -19.28 -3.31
C ARG A 125 -15.74 -19.26 -2.39
N GLN A 126 -15.52 -19.18 -1.06
CA GLN A 126 -16.61 -19.09 -0.09
C GLN A 126 -17.35 -17.76 -0.19
N THR A 127 -16.63 -16.64 -0.25
CA THR A 127 -17.29 -15.33 -0.24
C THR A 127 -18.10 -15.09 -1.51
N LEU A 128 -17.56 -15.43 -2.69
CA LEU A 128 -18.31 -15.33 -3.95
C LEU A 128 -19.52 -16.28 -3.98
N GLY A 129 -19.35 -17.52 -3.51
CA GLY A 129 -20.42 -18.50 -3.43
C GLY A 129 -21.56 -18.07 -2.48
N LEU A 130 -21.23 -17.54 -1.30
CA LEU A 130 -22.20 -17.09 -0.30
C LEU A 130 -22.92 -15.80 -0.70
N THR A 131 -22.24 -14.91 -1.45
CA THR A 131 -22.81 -13.62 -1.88
C THR A 131 -23.55 -13.71 -3.20
N ALA A 132 -23.57 -14.89 -3.85
CA ALA A 132 -24.15 -15.10 -5.17
C ALA A 132 -23.63 -14.10 -6.24
N LEU A 133 -22.36 -13.69 -6.11
CA LEU A 133 -21.75 -12.74 -7.04
C LEU A 133 -21.30 -13.47 -8.31
N SER A 134 -22.04 -13.26 -9.40
CA SER A 134 -21.64 -13.73 -10.73
C SER A 134 -20.75 -12.71 -11.42
N LEU A 135 -19.59 -13.15 -11.90
CA LEU A 135 -18.69 -12.31 -12.69
C LEU A 135 -18.91 -12.60 -14.19
N SER A 136 -18.51 -11.66 -15.05
CA SER A 136 -18.51 -11.82 -16.51
C SER A 136 -17.15 -12.26 -17.06
N SER A 137 -16.22 -12.64 -16.19
CA SER A 137 -14.90 -13.13 -16.58
C SER A 137 -14.32 -14.11 -15.55
N THR A 138 -13.09 -14.55 -15.78
CA THR A 138 -12.43 -15.64 -15.08
C THR A 138 -11.22 -15.14 -14.27
N TYR A 139 -11.10 -15.58 -13.02
CA TYR A 139 -9.94 -15.32 -12.17
C TYR A 139 -9.24 -16.63 -11.81
N ALA A 140 -7.94 -16.58 -11.50
CA ALA A 140 -7.18 -17.71 -10.96
C ALA A 140 -6.52 -17.34 -9.64
N VAL A 141 -6.45 -18.29 -8.70
CA VAL A 141 -5.79 -18.09 -7.40
C VAL A 141 -4.60 -19.03 -7.27
N HIS A 142 -3.43 -18.43 -7.12
CA HIS A 142 -2.16 -19.11 -6.90
C HIS A 142 -1.76 -18.98 -5.44
N GLU A 143 -1.79 -20.10 -4.71
CA GLU A 143 -1.38 -20.13 -3.30
C GLU A 143 0.11 -20.41 -3.21
N LEU A 144 0.84 -19.54 -2.50
CA LEU A 144 2.27 -19.64 -2.22
C LEU A 144 2.47 -20.53 -1.00
N ILE A 145 2.77 -21.81 -1.26
CA ILE A 145 2.83 -22.84 -0.21
C ILE A 145 4.21 -22.80 0.47
N PRO A 146 4.29 -22.42 1.76
CA PRO A 146 5.57 -22.26 2.44
C PRO A 146 6.26 -23.62 2.64
N TYR A 147 7.59 -23.59 2.64
CA TYR A 147 8.42 -24.70 3.08
C TYR A 147 8.68 -24.56 4.58
N ASP A 148 8.51 -25.64 5.32
CA ASP A 148 8.83 -25.71 6.74
C ASP A 148 10.16 -26.45 6.94
N ASP A 149 11.21 -25.69 7.23
CA ASP A 149 12.57 -26.20 7.45
C ASP A 149 12.64 -27.23 8.59
N ARG A 150 11.74 -27.17 9.58
CA ARG A 150 11.77 -28.08 10.75
C ARG A 150 11.26 -29.46 10.37
N THR A 151 10.21 -29.51 9.56
CA THR A 151 9.61 -30.76 9.11
C THR A 151 10.17 -31.22 7.77
N ARG A 152 10.90 -30.35 7.05
CA ARG A 152 11.39 -30.53 5.68
C ARG A 152 10.26 -30.87 4.71
N THR A 153 9.09 -30.25 4.91
CA THR A 153 7.90 -30.46 4.08
C THR A 153 7.22 -29.14 3.75
N HIS A 154 6.42 -29.15 2.67
CA HIS A 154 5.54 -28.03 2.36
C HIS A 154 4.28 -28.07 3.22
N ALA A 155 3.78 -26.88 3.57
CA ALA A 155 2.44 -26.75 4.12
C ALA A 155 1.38 -27.23 3.10
N ARG A 156 0.12 -27.27 3.53
CA ARG A 156 -0.99 -27.64 2.65
C ARG A 156 -1.67 -26.40 2.06
N PRO A 157 -2.16 -26.48 0.81
CA PRO A 157 -3.07 -25.46 0.27
C PRO A 157 -4.37 -25.43 1.09
N SER A 158 -5.11 -24.32 0.99
CA SER A 158 -6.38 -24.15 1.71
C SER A 158 -7.51 -24.99 1.14
N CYS A 159 -7.53 -25.19 -0.18
CA CYS A 159 -8.42 -26.08 -0.90
C CYS A 159 -7.84 -26.41 -2.28
N GLY A 160 -8.37 -27.42 -2.96
CA GLY A 160 -7.88 -27.86 -4.27
C GLY A 160 -7.90 -26.74 -5.32
N CYS A 161 -6.79 -26.60 -6.06
CA CYS A 161 -6.64 -25.64 -7.15
C CYS A 161 -7.33 -26.08 -8.46
N ASP A 162 -7.73 -27.35 -8.55
CA ASP A 162 -8.32 -27.98 -9.73
C ASP A 162 -9.73 -28.54 -9.47
N VAL A 163 -10.43 -28.83 -10.57
CA VAL A 163 -11.75 -29.46 -10.52
C VAL A 163 -11.58 -30.87 -9.93
N PRO A 164 -12.29 -31.26 -8.87
CA PRO A 164 -12.23 -32.63 -8.34
C PRO A 164 -12.59 -33.67 -9.41
N ALA A 165 -12.04 -34.88 -9.32
CA ALA A 165 -12.49 -35.99 -10.16
C ALA A 165 -14.00 -36.25 -9.95
N GLU A 166 -14.71 -36.67 -11.00
CA GLU A 166 -16.16 -36.89 -10.94
C GLU A 166 -16.54 -37.82 -9.76
N GLY A 167 -17.50 -37.39 -8.95
CA GLY A 167 -17.99 -38.13 -7.78
C GLY A 167 -17.21 -37.94 -6.47
N ALA A 168 -16.14 -37.13 -6.45
CA ALA A 168 -15.30 -36.93 -5.27
C ALA A 168 -15.56 -35.63 -4.49
N ALA A 169 -16.45 -34.75 -4.95
CA ALA A 169 -16.64 -33.42 -4.35
C ALA A 169 -17.83 -33.38 -3.37
N ALA A 170 -17.57 -33.00 -2.12
CA ALA A 170 -18.62 -32.53 -1.21
C ALA A 170 -19.19 -31.17 -1.68
N PRO A 171 -20.40 -30.77 -1.25
CA PRO A 171 -20.94 -29.44 -1.54
C PRO A 171 -19.96 -28.34 -1.08
N GLY A 172 -19.42 -27.56 -2.03
CA GLY A 172 -18.41 -26.53 -1.78
C GLY A 172 -16.97 -26.89 -2.15
N GLU A 173 -16.70 -28.12 -2.62
CA GLU A 173 -15.34 -28.58 -2.98
C GLU A 173 -14.99 -28.44 -4.48
N GLY A 174 -15.77 -27.71 -5.28
CA GLY A 174 -15.48 -27.45 -6.70
C GLY A 174 -15.04 -26.00 -6.98
N LEU A 175 -14.42 -25.76 -8.14
CA LEU A 175 -14.12 -24.39 -8.61
C LEU A 175 -15.39 -23.54 -8.67
N HIS A 176 -15.28 -22.27 -8.29
CA HIS A 176 -16.33 -21.31 -8.55
C HIS A 176 -16.55 -21.17 -10.07
N VAL A 177 -17.77 -20.81 -10.52
CA VAL A 177 -18.08 -20.73 -11.97
C VAL A 177 -17.17 -19.76 -12.73
N ASN A 178 -16.73 -18.70 -12.05
CA ASN A 178 -15.77 -17.72 -12.56
C ASN A 178 -14.31 -18.02 -12.19
N GLU A 179 -14.02 -19.14 -11.54
CA GLU A 179 -12.66 -19.55 -11.21
C GLU A 179 -12.11 -20.43 -12.35
N ALA A 180 -10.91 -20.10 -12.78
CA ALA A 180 -10.04 -20.93 -13.60
C ALA A 180 -9.06 -21.68 -12.69
N PRO A 181 -8.51 -22.84 -13.13
CA PRO A 181 -7.50 -23.56 -12.36
C PRO A 181 -6.36 -22.64 -11.89
N GLY A 182 -6.09 -22.72 -10.60
CA GLY A 182 -5.01 -22.00 -9.95
C GLY A 182 -3.74 -22.84 -9.90
N MET A 183 -2.79 -22.45 -9.04
CA MET A 183 -1.64 -23.30 -8.72
C MET A 183 -1.34 -23.29 -7.24
N ASP A 184 -0.83 -24.41 -6.76
CA ASP A 184 -0.19 -24.53 -5.45
C ASP A 184 1.32 -24.38 -5.68
N VAL A 185 1.80 -23.14 -5.59
CA VAL A 185 3.18 -22.79 -5.91
C VAL A 185 4.04 -23.10 -4.70
N LEU A 186 4.79 -24.20 -4.78
CA LEU A 186 5.71 -24.61 -3.72
C LEU A 186 6.91 -23.67 -3.63
N ALA A 187 7.28 -23.28 -2.41
CA ALA A 187 8.53 -22.60 -2.15
C ALA A 187 9.72 -23.49 -2.55
N ASP A 188 10.86 -22.89 -2.84
CA ASP A 188 12.12 -23.61 -2.92
C ASP A 188 12.57 -24.01 -1.49
N GLU A 189 13.57 -24.88 -1.34
CA GLU A 189 14.05 -25.35 -0.02
C GLU A 189 14.61 -24.24 0.87
N ASP A 190 14.96 -23.09 0.29
CA ASP A 190 15.37 -21.88 1.02
C ASP A 190 14.19 -21.00 1.44
N GLY A 191 12.96 -21.48 1.26
CA GLY A 191 11.72 -20.80 1.62
C GLY A 191 11.28 -19.71 0.62
N CYS A 192 12.06 -19.42 -0.43
CA CYS A 192 11.70 -18.40 -1.41
C CYS A 192 10.93 -18.97 -2.59
N TRP A 193 10.10 -18.14 -3.23
CA TRP A 193 9.44 -18.47 -4.48
C TRP A 193 10.03 -17.65 -5.61
N ARG A 194 10.58 -18.31 -6.62
CA ARG A 194 11.24 -17.65 -7.75
C ARG A 194 10.42 -17.75 -9.02
N ASP A 195 10.37 -16.64 -9.75
CA ASP A 195 9.76 -16.56 -11.08
C ASP A 195 8.29 -17.00 -11.13
N LEU A 196 7.49 -16.41 -10.23
CA LEU A 196 6.08 -16.74 -10.02
C LEU A 196 5.24 -16.67 -11.30
N LEU A 197 5.52 -15.70 -12.17
CA LEU A 197 4.75 -15.50 -13.39
C LEU A 197 5.01 -16.61 -14.41
N THR A 198 6.26 -16.99 -14.62
CA THR A 198 6.61 -18.04 -15.59
C THR A 198 6.14 -19.41 -15.11
N ARG A 199 6.31 -19.72 -13.81
CA ARG A 199 5.79 -20.97 -13.22
C ARG A 199 4.27 -21.12 -13.43
N CYS A 200 3.54 -20.01 -13.42
CA CYS A 200 2.08 -20.00 -13.57
C CYS A 200 1.58 -19.97 -15.02
N GLU A 201 2.40 -19.52 -15.97
CA GLU A 201 2.01 -19.41 -17.37
C GLU A 201 2.45 -20.62 -18.22
N ALA A 202 3.41 -21.43 -17.74
CA ALA A 202 3.89 -22.64 -18.44
C ALA A 202 2.86 -23.79 -18.45
N THR A 203 2.00 -23.88 -17.44
CA THR A 203 0.95 -24.91 -17.32
C THR A 203 -0.26 -24.62 -18.21
N ALA A 204 -0.52 -23.35 -18.54
CA ALA A 204 -1.63 -22.96 -19.40
C ALA A 204 -1.43 -23.31 -20.90
N GLU A 205 -0.19 -23.62 -21.32
CA GLU A 205 0.13 -23.94 -22.73
C GLU A 205 0.07 -25.44 -23.04
N GLU A 206 0.13 -26.32 -22.03
CA GLU A 206 0.03 -27.78 -22.27
C GLU A 206 -1.41 -28.24 -22.53
N ASP A 207 -2.42 -27.47 -22.09
CA ASP A 207 -3.84 -27.80 -22.16
C ASP A 207 -4.65 -27.04 -23.25
N GLY A 208 -3.98 -26.22 -24.07
CA GLY A 208 -4.65 -25.38 -25.07
C GLY A 208 -5.03 -26.14 -26.34
N VAL A 209 -6.32 -26.47 -26.49
CA VAL A 209 -6.95 -26.68 -27.79
C VAL A 209 -7.11 -25.31 -28.45
N ASP A 210 -6.64 -25.18 -29.69
CA ASP A 210 -6.73 -23.94 -30.47
C ASP A 210 -8.21 -23.50 -30.59
N ASP A 211 -8.58 -22.39 -29.95
CA ASP A 211 -9.84 -21.70 -30.21
C ASP A 211 -9.77 -21.13 -31.64
N GLU A 212 -10.32 -21.88 -32.60
CA GLU A 212 -10.75 -21.30 -33.87
C GLU A 212 -11.91 -20.33 -33.58
N ASP A 213 -11.60 -19.04 -33.45
CA ASP A 213 -12.59 -17.97 -33.63
C ASP A 213 -13.16 -18.11 -35.06
N LYS A 214 -14.28 -18.84 -35.20
CA LYS A 214 -15.07 -18.84 -36.42
C LYS A 214 -15.85 -17.55 -36.51
N ALA A 215 -15.49 -16.76 -37.51
CA ALA A 215 -16.33 -15.73 -38.08
C ALA A 215 -17.68 -16.33 -38.48
N ASP A 216 -18.76 -15.69 -38.02
CA ASP A 216 -20.11 -15.93 -38.50
C ASP A 216 -20.17 -15.68 -40.01
N GLY A 217 -20.61 -16.71 -40.74
CA GLY A 217 -20.83 -16.68 -42.17
C GLY A 217 -21.63 -17.93 -42.54
N ASP A 218 -22.95 -17.76 -42.63
CA ASP A 218 -23.89 -18.75 -43.12
C ASP A 218 -23.53 -19.18 -44.54
N GLU A 219 -23.23 -20.47 -44.75
CA GLU A 219 -23.44 -21.15 -46.03
C GLU A 219 -23.43 -22.69 -45.84
N GLU A 220 -24.46 -23.35 -46.37
CA GLU A 220 -24.70 -24.80 -46.30
C GLU A 220 -23.68 -25.66 -47.08
N PRO A 221 -23.54 -26.96 -46.77
CA PRO A 221 -22.40 -27.76 -47.22
C PRO A 221 -22.59 -28.31 -48.63
N SER A 222 -21.56 -28.17 -49.46
CA SER A 222 -21.41 -28.95 -50.69
C SER A 222 -20.17 -29.86 -50.63
N THR A 223 -20.30 -30.98 -51.31
CA THR A 223 -19.52 -32.22 -51.15
C THR A 223 -18.19 -32.23 -51.92
N THR A 224 -17.27 -33.10 -51.45
CA THR A 224 -16.10 -33.69 -52.15
C THR A 224 -14.84 -32.85 -52.34
N THR A 225 -13.75 -33.18 -51.64
CA THR A 225 -12.58 -33.95 -52.14
C THR A 225 -11.56 -34.20 -51.02
N ASP A 226 -11.04 -35.43 -50.96
CA ASP A 226 -9.96 -35.87 -50.07
C ASP A 226 -8.60 -35.37 -50.61
N GLU A 227 -7.93 -34.48 -49.88
CA GLU A 227 -6.48 -34.24 -50.01
C GLU A 227 -5.81 -34.28 -48.62
N PRO A 228 -4.62 -34.91 -48.51
CA PRO A 228 -3.94 -35.06 -47.23
C PRO A 228 -3.39 -33.71 -46.75
N ARG A 229 -3.93 -33.22 -45.62
CA ARG A 229 -3.46 -32.02 -44.93
C ARG A 229 -1.96 -32.12 -44.61
N LYS A 230 -1.16 -31.19 -45.15
CA LYS A 230 0.25 -30.99 -44.77
C LYS A 230 0.36 -30.72 -43.27
N PRO A 231 1.38 -31.26 -42.56
CA PRO A 231 1.54 -31.03 -41.14
C PRO A 231 1.77 -29.54 -40.87
N ALA A 232 0.85 -28.93 -40.11
CA ALA A 232 0.97 -27.55 -39.67
C ALA A 232 2.27 -27.40 -38.87
N ARG A 233 3.21 -26.63 -39.41
CA ARG A 233 4.42 -26.21 -38.69
C ARG A 233 3.98 -25.44 -37.44
N ARG A 234 4.08 -26.07 -36.26
CA ARG A 234 3.99 -25.39 -34.96
C ARG A 234 4.97 -24.22 -34.94
N ARG A 235 4.47 -23.01 -35.15
CA ARG A 235 5.21 -21.78 -34.85
C ARG A 235 5.21 -21.63 -33.34
N ARG A 236 6.29 -22.08 -32.68
CA ARG A 236 6.63 -21.64 -31.32
C ARG A 236 6.80 -20.11 -31.37
N GLY A 237 5.72 -19.38 -31.09
CA GLY A 237 5.78 -17.93 -30.87
C GLY A 237 6.70 -17.67 -29.69
N LYS A 238 7.84 -17.02 -29.93
CA LYS A 238 8.78 -16.67 -28.87
C LYS A 238 8.16 -15.57 -28.00
N ARG A 239 7.92 -15.87 -26.72
CA ARG A 239 7.54 -14.87 -25.72
C ARG A 239 8.70 -13.90 -25.49
N GLU A 240 8.42 -12.60 -25.56
CA GLU A 240 9.37 -11.58 -25.13
C GLU A 240 9.64 -11.74 -23.62
N PRO A 241 10.84 -11.39 -23.12
CA PRO A 241 11.12 -11.44 -21.70
C PRO A 241 10.18 -10.47 -20.94
N THR A 242 9.40 -11.03 -20.04
CA THR A 242 8.44 -10.31 -19.18
C THR A 242 9.07 -9.94 -17.85
N TRP A 243 8.39 -9.09 -17.08
CA TRP A 243 8.74 -8.80 -15.70
C TRP A 243 8.76 -10.08 -14.86
N ARG A 244 9.77 -10.21 -13.99
CA ARG A 244 9.90 -11.34 -13.06
C ARG A 244 9.39 -10.93 -11.68
N VAL A 245 8.66 -11.82 -11.02
CA VAL A 245 8.20 -11.62 -9.63
C VAL A 245 8.70 -12.80 -8.79
N ASP A 246 9.44 -12.48 -7.76
CA ASP A 246 9.86 -13.39 -6.70
C ASP A 246 9.16 -13.02 -5.39
N ALA A 247 9.10 -13.95 -4.45
CA ALA A 247 8.60 -13.72 -3.10
C ALA A 247 9.45 -14.45 -2.06
N GLY A 248 9.41 -14.00 -0.81
CA GLY A 248 10.01 -14.71 0.31
C GLY A 248 9.36 -14.36 1.64
N PRO A 249 9.56 -15.20 2.67
CA PRO A 249 8.93 -15.04 3.96
C PRO A 249 9.55 -13.89 4.75
N ILE A 250 8.71 -13.16 5.48
CA ILE A 250 9.11 -12.07 6.38
C ILE A 250 8.48 -12.25 7.77
N ASP A 251 9.11 -11.72 8.81
CA ASP A 251 8.76 -12.03 10.20
C ASP A 251 7.50 -11.28 10.64
N HIS A 252 6.38 -11.99 10.79
CA HIS A 252 5.11 -11.43 11.24
C HIS A 252 4.33 -12.42 12.14
N ARG A 253 3.17 -12.00 12.66
CA ARG A 253 2.31 -12.83 13.55
C ARG A 253 1.68 -14.03 12.83
N ILE A 254 1.53 -13.93 11.52
CA ILE A 254 1.10 -14.99 10.61
C ILE A 254 2.08 -15.02 9.43
N LEU A 255 1.97 -16.01 8.54
CA LEU A 255 2.75 -16.02 7.29
C LEU A 255 2.54 -14.70 6.55
N SER A 256 3.64 -13.98 6.34
CA SER A 256 3.69 -12.73 5.59
C SER A 256 4.81 -12.82 4.57
N LEU A 257 4.62 -12.13 3.45
CA LEU A 257 5.47 -12.21 2.27
C LEU A 257 5.98 -10.83 1.87
N GLY A 258 7.25 -10.79 1.50
CA GLY A 258 7.80 -9.70 0.70
C GLY A 258 7.90 -10.12 -0.76
N PHE A 259 7.67 -9.18 -1.68
CA PHE A 259 7.73 -9.40 -3.12
C PHE A 259 8.88 -8.62 -3.75
N VAL A 260 9.57 -9.23 -4.70
CA VAL A 260 10.63 -8.61 -5.51
C VAL A 260 10.21 -8.63 -6.98
N VAL A 261 10.00 -7.44 -7.54
CA VAL A 261 9.62 -7.25 -8.95
C VAL A 261 10.83 -6.75 -9.72
N THR A 262 11.27 -7.53 -10.71
CA THR A 262 12.47 -7.23 -11.50
C THR A 262 12.11 -7.02 -12.96
N GLU A 263 12.56 -5.89 -13.51
CA GLU A 263 12.43 -5.56 -14.93
C GLU A 263 13.24 -6.53 -15.81
N PRO A 264 12.72 -6.96 -16.97
CA PRO A 264 13.50 -7.75 -17.91
C PRO A 264 14.70 -6.96 -18.46
N PRO A 265 15.77 -7.64 -18.93
CA PRO A 265 16.88 -6.97 -19.58
C PRO A 265 16.42 -6.13 -20.79
N SER A 266 16.85 -4.86 -20.85
CA SER A 266 16.78 -4.04 -22.05
C SER A 266 18.04 -4.21 -22.91
N TYR A 267 17.91 -3.89 -24.19
CA TYR A 267 19.00 -3.93 -25.17
C TYR A 267 18.99 -2.62 -25.95
N LEU A 268 20.17 -2.14 -26.33
CA LEU A 268 20.32 -0.94 -27.17
C LEU A 268 19.60 -1.12 -28.52
N PRO A 269 19.13 -0.04 -29.16
CA PRO A 269 18.61 -0.12 -30.51
C PRO A 269 19.67 -0.67 -31.46
N LEU A 270 19.25 -1.50 -32.43
CA LEU A 270 20.13 -1.86 -33.54
C LEU A 270 20.41 -0.62 -34.39
N ASP A 271 21.66 -0.45 -34.80
CA ASP A 271 22.02 0.52 -35.82
C ASP A 271 21.55 0.02 -37.20
N THR A 272 20.26 0.23 -37.47
CA THR A 272 19.67 -0.17 -38.75
C THR A 272 20.26 0.60 -39.92
N ALA A 273 20.77 1.81 -39.71
CA ALA A 273 21.38 2.61 -40.77
C ALA A 273 22.69 1.99 -41.25
N ALA A 274 23.50 1.46 -40.33
CA ALA A 274 24.72 0.72 -40.67
C ALA A 274 24.43 -0.68 -41.24
N LEU A 275 23.38 -1.36 -40.76
CA LEU A 275 23.10 -2.76 -41.13
C LEU A 275 22.34 -2.92 -42.45
N LEU A 276 21.43 -2.00 -42.79
CA LEU A 276 20.61 -2.12 -44.00
C LEU A 276 21.44 -2.18 -45.30
N PRO A 277 22.50 -1.36 -45.51
CA PRO A 277 23.34 -1.45 -46.70
C PRO A 277 24.03 -2.81 -46.84
N LEU A 278 24.53 -3.39 -45.74
CA LEU A 278 25.17 -4.71 -45.73
C LEU A 278 24.18 -5.82 -46.11
N LEU A 279 22.95 -5.75 -45.58
CA LEU A 279 21.89 -6.71 -45.86
C LEU A 279 21.41 -6.63 -47.32
N GLU A 280 21.28 -5.42 -47.88
CA GLU A 280 20.85 -5.26 -49.28
C GLU A 280 21.94 -5.71 -50.26
N ALA A 281 23.22 -5.47 -49.94
CA ALA A 281 24.35 -5.90 -50.76
C ALA A 281 24.42 -7.43 -50.94
N GLU A 282 23.88 -8.20 -49.99
CA GLU A 282 23.91 -9.68 -50.01
C GLU A 282 22.54 -10.31 -50.25
N ARG A 283 21.57 -9.53 -50.74
CA ARG A 283 20.18 -9.97 -50.92
C ARG A 283 20.02 -11.27 -51.72
N GLU A 284 20.72 -11.38 -52.85
CA GLU A 284 20.64 -12.55 -53.72
C GLU A 284 21.21 -13.80 -53.03
N ALA A 285 22.32 -13.64 -52.31
CA ALA A 285 22.96 -14.73 -51.57
C ALA A 285 22.10 -15.17 -50.36
N LEU A 286 21.47 -14.24 -49.65
CA LEU A 286 20.54 -14.53 -48.56
C LEU A 286 19.31 -15.31 -49.05
N ALA A 287 18.81 -15.02 -50.25
CA ALA A 287 17.69 -15.73 -50.86
C ALA A 287 18.04 -17.17 -51.27
N GLN A 288 19.32 -17.53 -51.32
CA GLN A 288 19.82 -18.88 -51.66
C GLN A 288 20.41 -19.64 -50.46
N LEU A 289 20.26 -19.11 -49.23
CA LEU A 289 20.79 -19.74 -48.03
C LEU A 289 20.30 -21.19 -47.86
N PRO A 290 21.21 -22.15 -47.61
CA PRO A 290 20.85 -23.55 -47.50
C PRO A 290 20.11 -23.82 -46.17
N PRO A 291 19.32 -24.93 -46.08
CA PRO A 291 18.43 -25.20 -44.94
C PRO A 291 19.15 -25.32 -43.59
N ASP A 292 20.39 -25.83 -43.60
CA ASP A 292 21.27 -25.97 -42.45
C ASP A 292 21.77 -24.62 -41.89
N GLN A 293 21.76 -23.56 -42.71
CA GLN A 293 22.12 -22.19 -42.32
C GLN A 293 20.90 -21.30 -42.04
N GLY A 294 19.71 -21.89 -41.88
CA GLY A 294 18.47 -21.17 -41.56
C GLY A 294 17.50 -21.03 -42.74
N GLY A 295 17.86 -21.54 -43.93
CA GLY A 295 17.04 -21.52 -45.13
C GLY A 295 16.98 -20.17 -45.85
N PRO A 296 16.36 -20.13 -47.04
CA PRO A 296 16.37 -18.95 -47.90
C PRO A 296 15.62 -17.76 -47.27
N ILE A 297 16.30 -16.62 -47.17
CA ILE A 297 15.77 -15.37 -46.62
C ILE A 297 15.49 -14.41 -47.77
N VAL A 298 14.24 -14.40 -48.24
CA VAL A 298 13.79 -13.57 -49.39
C VAL A 298 13.81 -12.06 -49.08
N ASN A 299 13.54 -11.69 -47.83
CA ASN A 299 13.59 -10.30 -47.37
C ASN A 299 14.82 -10.12 -46.46
N PRO A 300 15.88 -9.41 -46.89
CA PRO A 300 17.08 -9.21 -46.09
C PRO A 300 16.82 -8.58 -44.71
N ARG A 301 15.78 -7.74 -44.59
CA ARG A 301 15.39 -7.13 -43.31
C ARG A 301 14.92 -8.15 -42.27
N ALA A 302 14.54 -9.37 -42.67
CA ALA A 302 14.21 -10.44 -41.74
C ALA A 302 15.40 -10.81 -40.84
N VAL A 303 16.64 -10.58 -41.29
CA VAL A 303 17.85 -10.76 -40.47
C VAL A 303 17.84 -9.84 -39.25
N LEU A 304 17.35 -8.59 -39.37
CA LEU A 304 17.20 -7.68 -38.22
C LEU A 304 16.23 -8.23 -37.17
N SER A 305 15.15 -8.87 -37.62
CA SER A 305 14.21 -9.57 -36.74
C SER A 305 14.87 -10.79 -36.07
N LEU A 306 15.75 -11.51 -36.77
CA LEU A 306 16.50 -12.62 -36.19
C LEU A 306 17.50 -12.15 -35.12
N LEU A 307 18.26 -11.08 -35.39
CA LEU A 307 19.20 -10.47 -34.44
C LEU A 307 18.49 -9.97 -33.18
N THR A 308 17.31 -9.34 -33.33
CA THR A 308 16.51 -8.86 -32.20
C THR A 308 15.82 -9.99 -31.42
N SER A 309 15.20 -10.95 -32.10
CA SER A 309 14.35 -11.97 -31.46
C SER A 309 15.12 -13.19 -30.95
N ARG A 310 16.23 -13.56 -31.62
CA ARG A 310 17.06 -14.69 -31.20
C ARG A 310 18.20 -14.27 -30.29
N LYS A 311 18.57 -12.99 -30.31
CA LYS A 311 19.73 -12.47 -29.55
C LYS A 311 21.00 -13.28 -29.80
N GLN A 312 21.15 -13.79 -31.03
CA GLN A 312 22.29 -14.58 -31.48
C GLN A 312 22.93 -13.86 -32.67
N PRO A 313 24.26 -13.96 -32.84
CA PRO A 313 24.93 -13.46 -34.03
C PRO A 313 24.39 -14.13 -35.29
N PHE A 314 24.39 -13.40 -36.40
CA PHE A 314 24.04 -13.92 -37.72
C PHE A 314 25.23 -13.73 -38.66
N THR A 315 25.71 -14.82 -39.27
CA THR A 315 26.81 -14.76 -40.25
C THR A 315 26.20 -14.60 -41.65
N LEU A 316 26.55 -13.52 -42.33
CA LEU A 316 26.18 -13.29 -43.72
C LEU A 316 26.94 -14.26 -44.66
N PRO A 317 26.42 -14.52 -45.87
CA PRO A 317 27.12 -15.32 -46.88
C PRO A 317 28.56 -14.87 -47.19
N SER A 318 28.87 -13.57 -47.07
CA SER A 318 30.23 -13.03 -47.18
C SER A 318 31.19 -13.45 -46.06
N GLY A 319 30.68 -14.08 -44.99
CA GLY A 319 31.41 -14.36 -43.75
C GLY A 319 31.34 -13.23 -42.72
N THR A 320 30.71 -12.10 -43.05
CA THR A 320 30.53 -10.99 -42.10
C THR A 320 29.59 -11.38 -40.97
N ILE A 321 30.04 -11.24 -39.72
CA ILE A 321 29.23 -11.59 -38.53
C ILE A 321 28.50 -10.35 -38.03
N LEU A 322 27.17 -10.39 -38.06
CA LEU A 322 26.30 -9.37 -37.48
C LEU A 322 26.00 -9.73 -36.03
N ALA A 323 26.37 -8.86 -35.09
CA ALA A 323 26.09 -9.06 -33.68
C ALA A 323 24.64 -8.67 -33.33
N PRO A 324 24.00 -9.34 -32.34
CA PRO A 324 22.75 -8.86 -31.78
C PRO A 324 22.97 -7.52 -31.05
N PRO A 325 21.91 -6.73 -30.81
CA PRO A 325 22.04 -5.50 -30.05
C PRO A 325 22.61 -5.79 -28.66
N ALA A 326 23.57 -4.96 -28.23
CA ALA A 326 24.19 -5.09 -26.92
C ALA A 326 23.16 -4.87 -25.80
N PRO A 327 23.32 -5.52 -24.62
CA PRO A 327 22.54 -5.19 -23.44
C PRO A 327 22.65 -3.71 -23.11
N ASP A 328 21.56 -3.14 -22.64
CA ASP A 328 21.55 -1.77 -22.13
C ASP A 328 22.46 -1.70 -20.89
N PRO A 329 23.37 -0.73 -20.80
CA PRO A 329 24.20 -0.55 -19.60
C PRO A 329 23.40 -0.08 -18.39
N GLU A 330 22.20 0.48 -18.57
CA GLU A 330 21.37 0.95 -17.44
C GLU A 330 20.93 -0.21 -16.53
N PRO A 331 21.01 -0.05 -15.20
CA PRO A 331 20.63 -1.11 -14.28
C PRO A 331 19.12 -1.40 -14.36
N ARG A 332 18.77 -2.68 -14.37
CA ARG A 332 17.37 -3.14 -14.34
C ARG A 332 16.68 -2.63 -13.09
N ARG A 333 15.43 -2.16 -13.24
CA ARG A 333 14.64 -1.81 -12.05
C ARG A 333 14.35 -3.04 -11.23
N LYS A 334 14.61 -2.91 -9.93
CA LYS A 334 14.19 -3.88 -8.92
C LYS A 334 13.36 -3.13 -7.88
N ILE A 335 12.13 -3.58 -7.68
CA ILE A 335 11.18 -2.99 -6.73
C ILE A 335 10.91 -4.05 -5.66
N VAL A 336 11.16 -3.70 -4.41
CA VAL A 336 10.90 -4.57 -3.26
C VAL A 336 9.71 -4.01 -2.50
N ILE A 337 8.67 -4.82 -2.31
CA ILE A 337 7.45 -4.45 -1.61
C ILE A 337 7.29 -5.41 -0.44
N MET A 338 7.41 -4.88 0.77
CA MET A 338 7.27 -5.65 2.00
C MET A 338 5.82 -5.61 2.47
N GLY A 339 5.28 -6.76 2.87
CA GLY A 339 4.10 -6.80 3.72
C GLY A 339 4.41 -6.38 5.16
N ASP A 340 3.44 -6.58 6.04
CA ASP A 340 3.61 -6.35 7.48
C ASP A 340 4.70 -7.25 8.02
N CYS A 341 5.64 -6.66 8.76
CA CYS A 341 6.76 -7.39 9.34
C CYS A 341 7.47 -6.64 10.47
N SER A 342 8.18 -7.43 11.29
CA SER A 342 9.05 -7.00 12.37
C SER A 342 10.53 -7.30 12.10
N GLY A 343 10.84 -7.75 10.88
CA GLY A 343 12.17 -8.20 10.48
C GLY A 343 12.11 -9.16 9.30
N VAL A 344 13.30 -9.59 8.89
CA VAL A 344 13.49 -10.62 7.88
C VAL A 344 14.56 -11.57 8.39
N SER A 345 14.17 -12.77 8.78
CA SER A 345 15.07 -13.83 9.24
C SER A 345 15.64 -14.68 8.10
N ASN A 346 14.99 -14.69 6.94
CA ASN A 346 15.39 -15.50 5.79
C ASN A 346 16.49 -14.81 4.96
N GLU A 347 17.71 -15.39 4.99
CA GLU A 347 18.88 -14.84 4.28
C GLU A 347 18.72 -14.88 2.75
N ALA A 348 18.10 -15.93 2.21
CA ALA A 348 17.88 -16.04 0.76
C ALA A 348 16.98 -14.90 0.24
N PHE A 349 15.97 -14.51 1.01
CA PHE A 349 15.12 -13.38 0.68
C PHE A 349 15.85 -12.03 0.80
N ILE A 350 16.72 -11.87 1.81
CA ILE A 350 17.59 -10.67 1.93
C ILE A 350 18.45 -10.51 0.67
N GLU A 351 19.04 -11.61 0.18
CA GLU A 351 19.84 -11.59 -1.05
C GLU A 351 18.99 -11.31 -2.30
N LEU A 352 17.78 -11.88 -2.41
CA LEU A 352 16.85 -11.56 -3.49
C LEU A 352 16.49 -10.07 -3.50
N ALA A 353 16.27 -9.48 -2.33
CA ALA A 353 15.90 -8.09 -2.13
C ALA A 353 17.06 -7.09 -2.32
N ARG A 354 18.31 -7.55 -2.44
CA ARG A 354 19.51 -6.69 -2.54
C ARG A 354 19.52 -5.77 -3.76
N GLY A 355 19.98 -4.54 -3.56
CA GLY A 355 20.12 -3.47 -4.56
C GLY A 355 18.80 -2.98 -5.19
N PRO A 356 17.72 -2.74 -4.44
CA PRO A 356 16.47 -2.32 -5.03
C PRO A 356 16.53 -0.84 -5.47
N SER A 357 15.99 -0.56 -6.65
CA SER A 357 15.71 0.80 -7.14
C SER A 357 14.72 1.53 -6.23
N MET A 358 13.79 0.78 -5.64
CA MET A 358 12.83 1.25 -4.64
C MET A 358 12.49 0.13 -3.66
N LEU A 359 12.53 0.46 -2.37
CA LEU A 359 12.02 -0.34 -1.27
C LEU A 359 10.76 0.32 -0.70
N VAL A 360 9.64 -0.39 -0.72
CA VAL A 360 8.43 -0.04 0.02
C VAL A 360 8.35 -0.91 1.27
N HIS A 361 8.30 -0.28 2.44
CA HIS A 361 8.33 -0.98 3.73
C HIS A 361 7.27 -0.46 4.68
N GLU A 362 6.65 -1.34 5.46
CA GLU A 362 5.74 -0.94 6.53
C GLU A 362 6.47 -0.14 7.63
N CYS A 363 5.79 0.83 8.22
CA CYS A 363 6.31 1.67 9.29
C CYS A 363 5.17 2.02 10.27
N THR A 364 4.66 0.98 10.93
CA THR A 364 3.46 1.08 11.75
C THR A 364 3.64 2.00 12.96
N ASN A 365 4.77 1.92 13.67
CA ASN A 365 5.01 2.67 14.90
C ASN A 365 6.28 3.52 14.80
N ALA A 366 6.30 4.69 15.42
CA ALA A 366 7.48 5.52 15.50
C ALA A 366 7.63 6.11 16.89
N TRP A 367 8.88 6.31 17.32
CA TRP A 367 9.15 7.21 18.44
C TRP A 367 8.94 8.64 17.95
N ILE A 368 8.18 9.41 18.72
CA ILE A 368 7.90 10.81 18.41
C ILE A 368 8.45 11.63 19.56
N ASP A 369 9.15 12.70 19.22
CA ASP A 369 9.70 13.61 20.20
C ASP A 369 8.58 14.16 21.11
N PRO A 370 8.76 14.20 22.44
CA PRO A 370 7.75 14.73 23.36
C PRO A 370 7.29 16.17 23.05
N VAL A 371 8.07 16.95 22.28
CA VAL A 371 7.65 18.28 21.78
C VAL A 371 6.65 18.22 20.62
N ILE A 372 6.20 17.03 20.23
CA ILE A 372 5.18 16.82 19.20
C ILE A 372 4.11 15.94 19.80
N ASP A 373 2.90 16.49 19.85
CA ASP A 373 1.73 15.69 20.20
C ASP A 373 1.48 14.66 19.11
N LYS A 374 1.50 13.37 19.44
CA LYS A 374 1.21 12.29 18.48
C LYS A 374 -0.29 12.02 18.32
N GLY A 375 -1.14 12.68 19.11
CA GLY A 375 -2.58 12.46 19.13
C GLY A 375 -3.01 11.11 19.74
N ASP A 376 -4.32 10.94 19.86
CA ASP A 376 -4.98 9.69 20.24
C ASP A 376 -5.34 8.85 19.00
N LYS A 377 -5.29 7.52 19.10
CA LYS A 377 -5.70 6.59 18.02
C LYS A 377 -7.08 6.94 17.46
N GLY A 378 -7.14 7.18 16.14
CA GLY A 378 -8.41 7.37 15.42
C GLY A 378 -9.16 8.66 15.76
N LYS A 379 -8.62 9.53 16.63
CA LYS A 379 -9.18 10.86 16.90
C LYS A 379 -8.49 11.88 16.00
N ARG A 380 -9.28 12.79 15.42
CA ARG A 380 -8.73 13.99 14.79
C ARG A 380 -8.05 14.82 15.88
N VAL A 381 -6.74 15.07 15.74
CA VAL A 381 -6.04 16.08 16.55
C VAL A 381 -6.73 17.43 16.30
N ARG A 382 -7.56 17.88 17.24
CA ARG A 382 -8.23 19.17 17.12
C ARG A 382 -7.24 20.27 17.49
N THR A 383 -7.36 21.43 16.86
CA THR A 383 -6.57 22.62 17.23
C THR A 383 -6.68 22.99 18.71
N ALA A 384 -7.80 22.67 19.36
CA ALA A 384 -8.03 22.89 20.78
C ALA A 384 -7.35 21.87 21.71
N GLU A 385 -6.90 20.73 21.16
CA GLU A 385 -6.26 19.61 21.87
C GLU A 385 -4.73 19.61 21.71
N LEU A 386 -4.20 20.32 20.70
CA LEU A 386 -2.76 20.56 20.57
C LEU A 386 -2.24 21.35 21.78
N ASP A 387 -1.17 20.86 22.39
CA ASP A 387 -0.52 21.54 23.52
C ASP A 387 -0.17 22.98 23.13
N LYS A 388 -0.82 23.93 23.81
CA LYS A 388 -0.69 25.36 23.53
C LYS A 388 0.74 25.87 23.78
N THR A 389 1.53 25.18 24.59
CA THR A 389 2.93 25.52 24.85
C THR A 389 3.86 25.15 23.68
N LEU A 390 3.48 24.17 22.85
CA LEU A 390 4.18 23.81 21.60
C LEU A 390 3.86 24.76 20.44
N ILE A 391 2.75 25.50 20.55
CA ILE A 391 2.28 26.46 19.54
C ILE A 391 2.93 27.83 19.72
N ALA A 392 3.11 28.27 20.96
CA ALA A 392 3.60 29.59 21.31
C ALA A 392 5.10 29.67 21.65
N GLY A 393 5.83 28.55 21.59
CA GLY A 393 7.25 28.50 21.91
C GLY A 393 7.53 29.00 23.32
N GLY A 394 7.35 28.16 24.34
CA GLY A 394 7.94 28.47 25.65
C GLY A 394 9.43 28.68 25.46
N LYS A 395 9.97 29.88 25.77
CA LYS A 395 11.40 30.23 25.65
C LYS A 395 12.27 29.08 26.19
N ARG A 396 12.73 28.20 25.31
CA ARG A 396 13.79 27.25 25.60
C ARG A 396 15.07 27.87 25.03
N PRO A 397 16.15 27.95 25.81
CA PRO A 397 17.37 28.56 25.33
C PRO A 397 17.82 27.84 24.06
N ALA A 398 17.97 28.61 22.97
CA ALA A 398 18.63 28.12 21.77
C ALA A 398 20.08 27.74 22.11
N PRO A 399 20.67 26.71 21.49
CA PRO A 399 22.12 26.60 21.46
C PRO A 399 22.64 27.87 20.77
N GLY A 400 23.47 28.63 21.48
CA GLY A 400 23.83 29.99 21.09
C GLY A 400 24.32 30.09 19.64
N THR A 401 23.61 30.88 18.83
CA THR A 401 24.23 31.56 17.69
C THR A 401 25.26 32.54 18.23
N PRO A 402 26.49 32.62 17.67
CA PRO A 402 27.53 33.51 18.13
C PRO A 402 27.14 34.96 17.80
N GLY A 403 26.41 35.59 18.73
CA GLY A 403 26.20 37.03 18.78
C GLY A 403 27.30 37.67 19.62
N GLU A 404 27.69 38.88 19.24
CA GLU A 404 28.80 39.69 19.73
C GLU A 404 29.08 39.63 21.25
N PRO A 405 30.35 39.75 21.66
CA PRO A 405 30.79 39.49 23.03
C PRO A 405 30.29 40.58 23.99
N GLY A 406 29.16 40.31 24.63
CA GLY A 406 28.74 40.97 25.86
C GLY A 406 29.17 40.13 27.06
N GLU A 407 30.01 40.71 27.91
CA GLU A 407 30.60 40.13 29.12
C GLU A 407 29.54 39.57 30.07
N ALA A 408 29.26 38.28 29.96
CA ALA A 408 28.66 37.49 31.03
C ALA A 408 29.47 36.20 31.14
N GLU A 409 30.23 36.09 32.23
CA GLU A 409 30.95 34.87 32.63
C GLU A 409 29.99 33.67 32.59
N PRO A 410 30.32 32.58 31.88
CA PRO A 410 29.52 31.37 31.91
C PRO A 410 29.59 30.77 33.32
N ALA A 411 28.42 30.49 33.91
CA ALA A 411 28.33 29.82 35.20
C ALA A 411 29.17 28.52 35.17
N GLU A 412 30.13 28.43 36.11
CA GLU A 412 30.99 27.26 36.27
C GLU A 412 30.17 25.98 36.48
N GLY A 413 30.50 24.93 35.72
CA GLY A 413 30.19 23.54 36.11
C GLY A 413 29.14 22.76 35.31
N VAL A 414 28.62 23.28 34.19
CA VAL A 414 27.71 22.50 33.33
C VAL A 414 28.50 21.78 32.23
N ASP A 415 28.71 20.48 32.41
CA ASP A 415 29.32 19.62 31.38
C ASP A 415 28.30 19.33 30.27
N PHE A 416 28.27 20.22 29.27
CA PHE A 416 27.38 20.12 28.11
C PHE A 416 27.47 18.77 27.40
N ILE A 417 28.66 18.17 27.36
CA ILE A 417 28.88 16.86 26.73
C ILE A 417 28.13 15.79 27.52
N LYS A 418 28.26 15.77 28.85
CA LYS A 418 27.51 14.82 29.70
C LYS A 418 26.00 15.01 29.59
N MET A 419 25.51 16.25 29.51
CA MET A 419 24.08 16.53 29.35
C MET A 419 23.54 16.01 28.02
N GLU A 420 24.26 16.27 26.92
CA GLU A 420 23.83 15.79 25.59
C GLU A 420 23.92 14.27 25.49
N GLN A 421 24.97 13.64 26.06
CA GLN A 421 25.08 12.19 26.17
C GLN A 421 23.88 11.57 26.92
N GLU A 422 23.49 12.15 28.04
CA GLU A 422 22.35 11.67 28.82
C GLU A 422 21.02 11.88 28.07
N ARG A 423 20.87 12.98 27.34
CA ARG A 423 19.71 13.22 26.48
C ARG A 423 19.61 12.17 25.37
N VAL A 424 20.70 11.92 24.64
CA VAL A 424 20.77 10.89 23.59
C VAL A 424 20.45 9.52 24.18
N ARG A 425 21.00 9.19 25.35
CA ARG A 425 20.72 7.92 26.05
C ARG A 425 19.23 7.74 26.34
N LYS A 426 18.55 8.78 26.82
CA LYS A 426 17.09 8.75 27.08
C LYS A 426 16.28 8.56 25.80
N ILE A 427 16.68 9.21 24.71
CA ILE A 427 16.01 9.06 23.40
C ILE A 427 16.16 7.62 22.90
N LEU A 428 17.38 7.06 22.93
CA LEU A 428 17.64 5.68 22.52
C LEU A 428 16.85 4.67 23.36
N ALA A 429 16.78 4.87 24.69
CA ALA A 429 15.97 4.02 25.56
C ALA A 429 14.47 4.09 25.21
N ALA A 430 13.96 5.28 24.91
CA ALA A 430 12.56 5.46 24.52
C ALA A 430 12.27 4.84 23.14
N LYS A 431 13.19 4.97 22.17
CA LYS A 431 13.11 4.29 20.86
C LYS A 431 13.05 2.78 21.02
N ALA A 432 13.91 2.19 21.86
CA ALA A 432 13.94 0.76 22.13
C ALA A 432 12.61 0.22 22.69
N VAL A 433 11.93 0.97 23.56
CA VAL A 433 10.59 0.60 24.07
C VAL A 433 9.56 0.57 22.96
N VAL A 434 9.57 1.55 22.05
CA VAL A 434 8.67 1.57 20.89
C VAL A 434 8.96 0.41 19.95
N GLU A 435 10.24 0.13 19.70
CA GLU A 435 10.69 -0.99 18.88
C GLU A 435 10.21 -2.33 19.45
N GLN A 436 10.44 -2.58 20.75
CA GLN A 436 9.98 -3.80 21.41
C GLN A 436 8.47 -3.99 21.27
N LYS A 437 7.70 -2.90 21.42
CA LYS A 437 6.25 -2.93 21.23
C LYS A 437 5.86 -3.21 19.77
N ALA A 438 6.56 -2.64 18.80
CA ALA A 438 6.32 -2.90 17.38
C ALA A 438 6.60 -4.38 17.06
N ARG A 439 7.76 -4.90 17.46
CA ARG A 439 8.16 -6.31 17.28
C ARG A 439 7.16 -7.29 17.91
N SER A 440 6.68 -7.00 19.13
CA SER A 440 5.68 -7.85 19.80
C SER A 440 4.35 -8.00 19.03
N ARG A 441 4.10 -7.12 18.06
CA ARG A 441 2.91 -7.12 17.20
C ARG A 441 3.23 -7.49 15.75
N GLY A 442 4.47 -7.88 15.46
CA GLY A 442 4.92 -8.20 14.11
C GLY A 442 5.09 -6.97 13.22
N HIS A 443 5.42 -5.80 13.78
CA HIS A 443 5.54 -4.55 13.03
C HIS A 443 6.90 -3.87 13.19
N SER A 444 7.16 -2.89 12.32
CA SER A 444 8.43 -2.17 12.24
C SER A 444 8.36 -0.72 12.72
N THR A 445 9.53 -0.18 13.03
CA THR A 445 9.77 1.24 13.34
C THR A 445 10.69 1.88 12.30
N PRO A 446 10.77 3.23 12.22
CA PRO A 446 11.69 3.94 11.31
C PRO A 446 13.13 3.42 11.34
N ASP A 447 13.67 3.17 12.55
CA ASP A 447 15.05 2.70 12.71
C ASP A 447 15.21 1.27 12.16
N MET A 448 14.22 0.39 12.37
CA MET A 448 14.22 -0.96 11.79
C MET A 448 14.18 -0.93 10.27
N VAL A 449 13.32 -0.06 9.70
CA VAL A 449 13.22 0.12 8.25
C VAL A 449 14.53 0.66 7.68
N GLY A 450 15.12 1.68 8.32
CA GLY A 450 16.39 2.26 7.88
C GLY A 450 17.54 1.24 7.92
N ALA A 451 17.59 0.41 8.96
CA ALA A 451 18.59 -0.65 9.09
C ALA A 451 18.46 -1.69 7.98
N PHE A 452 17.23 -2.15 7.69
CA PHE A 452 16.98 -3.08 6.59
C PHE A 452 17.29 -2.46 5.23
N ALA A 453 16.87 -1.21 4.99
CA ALA A 453 17.18 -0.47 3.77
C ALA A 453 18.69 -0.34 3.53
N ARG A 454 19.47 -0.11 4.58
CA ARG A 454 20.95 -0.11 4.52
C ARG A 454 21.49 -1.52 4.20
N GLN A 455 20.98 -2.55 4.85
CA GLN A 455 21.39 -3.95 4.64
C GLN A 455 21.20 -4.40 3.19
N VAL A 456 20.05 -4.08 2.60
CA VAL A 456 19.75 -4.42 1.20
C VAL A 456 20.27 -3.40 0.19
N GLN A 457 20.95 -2.33 0.63
CA GLN A 457 21.48 -1.26 -0.23
C GLN A 457 20.39 -0.62 -1.11
N ALA A 458 19.25 -0.28 -0.51
CA ALA A 458 18.16 0.39 -1.19
C ALA A 458 18.60 1.77 -1.71
N ARG A 459 18.17 2.11 -2.93
CA ARG A 459 18.40 3.44 -3.53
C ARG A 459 17.33 4.47 -3.14
N ARG A 460 16.09 4.01 -2.98
CA ARG A 460 14.94 4.83 -2.57
C ARG A 460 14.13 4.05 -1.54
N VAL A 461 13.65 4.72 -0.50
CA VAL A 461 12.82 4.12 0.55
C VAL A 461 11.50 4.88 0.65
N THR A 462 10.40 4.15 0.59
CA THR A 462 9.07 4.67 0.86
C THR A 462 8.42 3.93 2.01
N LEU A 463 8.06 4.68 3.04
CA LEU A 463 7.41 4.19 4.24
C LEU A 463 5.91 4.09 3.99
N ASN A 464 5.31 2.96 4.33
CA ASN A 464 3.88 2.71 4.17
C ASN A 464 3.27 2.17 5.48
N HIS A 465 1.96 1.91 5.49
CA HIS A 465 1.28 1.17 6.56
C HIS A 465 1.48 1.80 7.94
N PHE A 466 1.00 3.03 8.10
CA PHE A 466 1.13 3.82 9.33
C PHE A 466 -0.02 3.56 10.30
N SER A 467 0.29 3.52 11.59
CA SER A 467 -0.72 3.54 12.65
C SER A 467 -1.71 4.68 12.47
N ALA A 468 -2.98 4.43 12.82
CA ALA A 468 -4.02 5.45 12.91
C ALA A 468 -3.69 6.65 13.84
N MET A 469 -2.61 6.57 14.62
CA MET A 469 -2.03 7.68 15.39
C MET A 469 -1.31 8.70 14.51
N PHE A 470 -0.90 8.33 13.29
CA PHE A 470 -0.13 9.17 12.38
C PHE A 470 -0.98 9.57 11.17
N PRO A 471 -1.89 10.56 11.32
CA PRO A 471 -2.77 10.98 10.24
C PRO A 471 -1.96 11.55 9.07
N SER A 472 -2.42 11.30 7.84
CA SER A 472 -1.74 11.80 6.64
C SER A 472 -1.83 13.32 6.55
N PRO A 473 -0.72 14.02 6.20
CA PRO A 473 -0.76 15.40 5.76
C PRO A 473 -1.48 15.50 4.41
N HIS A 474 -2.03 16.68 4.13
CA HIS A 474 -2.75 17.00 2.89
C HIS A 474 -1.88 17.91 2.03
N TYR A 475 -1.71 17.51 0.77
CA TYR A 475 -0.98 18.29 -0.23
C TYR A 475 -1.79 18.33 -1.52
N ALA A 476 -1.69 19.44 -2.27
CA ALA A 476 -2.31 19.56 -3.60
C ALA A 476 -1.51 18.85 -4.71
N THR A 477 -0.60 17.94 -4.35
CA THR A 477 0.25 17.17 -5.27
C THR A 477 0.33 15.72 -4.84
N ASP A 478 0.46 14.85 -5.84
CA ASP A 478 0.72 13.42 -5.73
C ASP A 478 2.23 13.09 -5.68
N THR A 479 3.11 14.10 -5.76
CA THR A 479 4.58 13.92 -5.73
C THR A 479 5.11 13.42 -4.38
N PRO A 480 6.23 12.67 -4.37
CA PRO A 480 6.78 12.09 -3.14
C PRO A 480 7.38 13.09 -2.15
N PHE A 481 7.93 14.21 -2.63
CA PHE A 481 8.64 15.19 -1.81
C PHE A 481 8.02 16.59 -1.96
N PRO A 482 6.77 16.80 -1.51
CA PRO A 482 6.19 18.13 -1.51
C PRO A 482 6.93 19.01 -0.50
N SER A 483 7.00 20.31 -0.79
CA SER A 483 7.41 21.28 0.22
C SER A 483 6.45 21.25 1.41
N LEU A 484 6.97 21.33 2.63
CA LEU A 484 6.18 21.46 3.85
C LEU A 484 5.39 22.78 3.88
N LEU A 485 5.76 23.75 3.05
CA LEU A 485 5.08 25.02 2.84
C LEU A 485 4.01 24.97 1.75
N MET A 486 3.90 23.86 1.01
CA MET A 486 2.98 23.76 -0.12
C MET A 486 1.50 23.91 0.32
N GLU A 487 0.73 24.63 -0.47
CA GLU A 487 -0.67 24.90 -0.16
C GLU A 487 -1.56 23.65 -0.33
N THR A 488 -2.71 23.66 0.36
CA THR A 488 -3.58 22.47 0.49
C THR A 488 -4.71 22.40 -0.55
N ASN A 489 -4.99 23.47 -1.31
CA ASN A 489 -6.15 23.55 -2.21
C ASN A 489 -5.76 23.77 -3.67
N HIS A 490 -6.44 23.09 -4.60
CA HIS A 490 -6.47 23.44 -6.02
C HIS A 490 -7.27 24.75 -6.22
N HIS A 491 -6.65 25.71 -6.90
CA HIS A 491 -7.11 27.10 -6.91
C HIS A 491 -8.14 27.40 -8.01
N SER A 492 -9.12 28.25 -7.71
CA SER A 492 -9.82 29.06 -8.72
C SER A 492 -9.09 30.40 -8.85
N PRO A 493 -8.64 30.83 -10.04
CA PRO A 493 -7.80 32.01 -10.20
C PRO A 493 -8.46 33.27 -9.61
N GLY A 494 -7.74 34.00 -8.74
CA GLY A 494 -8.11 35.35 -8.29
C GLY A 494 -8.53 35.53 -6.83
N ARG A 495 -8.43 34.52 -5.96
CA ARG A 495 -8.65 34.70 -4.50
C ARG A 495 -7.34 34.56 -3.72
N PRO A 496 -7.13 35.28 -2.60
CA PRO A 496 -6.05 34.98 -1.70
C PRO A 496 -6.27 33.59 -1.07
N LEU A 497 -5.21 32.77 -1.02
CA LEU A 497 -5.26 31.40 -0.52
C LEU A 497 -5.50 31.37 0.99
N PRO A 498 -6.28 30.39 1.49
CA PRO A 498 -6.45 30.22 2.92
C PRO A 498 -5.11 29.82 3.57
N PRO A 499 -4.77 30.40 4.73
CA PRO A 499 -3.54 30.05 5.44
C PRO A 499 -3.53 28.57 5.87
N ILE A 500 -2.34 27.97 5.96
CA ILE A 500 -2.19 26.59 6.42
C ILE A 500 -2.73 26.48 7.85
N ALA A 501 -3.65 25.55 8.10
CA ALA A 501 -4.15 25.32 9.45
C ALA A 501 -3.05 24.76 10.34
N ILE A 502 -3.00 25.17 11.62
CA ILE A 502 -1.98 24.67 12.54
C ILE A 502 -2.00 23.14 12.73
N SER A 503 -3.18 22.52 12.66
CA SER A 503 -3.33 21.06 12.69
C SER A 503 -2.84 20.38 11.41
N GLU A 504 -2.79 21.08 10.28
CA GLU A 504 -2.15 20.59 9.07
C GLU A 504 -0.63 20.70 9.18
N LEU A 505 -0.12 21.84 9.65
CA LEU A 505 1.31 22.04 9.88
C LEU A 505 1.89 20.98 10.82
N HIS A 506 1.20 20.71 11.92
CA HIS A 506 1.59 19.69 12.89
C HIS A 506 1.69 18.29 12.26
N ARG A 507 0.74 17.90 11.39
CA ARG A 507 0.78 16.62 10.67
C ARG A 507 1.98 16.51 9.74
N ARG A 508 2.35 17.62 9.07
CA ARG A 508 3.53 17.68 8.20
C ARG A 508 4.82 17.50 8.99
N VAL A 509 4.94 18.18 10.13
CA VAL A 509 6.08 18.02 11.05
C VAL A 509 6.14 16.60 11.60
N LEU A 510 5.02 16.06 12.07
CA LEU A 510 4.96 14.68 12.58
C LEU A 510 5.49 13.66 11.56
N MET A 511 5.04 13.75 10.30
CA MET A 511 5.53 12.84 9.26
C MET A 511 6.98 13.10 8.89
N SER A 512 7.44 14.36 8.85
CA SER A 512 8.84 14.66 8.56
C SER A 512 9.78 14.07 9.61
N PHE A 513 9.36 13.99 10.88
CA PHE A 513 10.10 13.31 11.95
C PHE A 513 10.23 11.80 11.75
N ILE A 514 9.21 11.16 11.19
CA ILE A 514 9.23 9.72 10.88
C ILE A 514 10.17 9.45 9.69
N GLU A 515 10.11 10.32 8.68
CA GLU A 515 11.01 10.29 7.52
C GLU A 515 12.48 10.49 7.92
N SER A 516 12.79 11.50 8.73
CA SER A 516 14.16 11.78 9.19
C SER A 516 14.74 10.61 10.00
N GLN A 517 13.99 10.03 10.94
CA GLN A 517 14.47 8.86 11.71
C GLN A 517 14.87 7.67 10.83
N THR A 518 14.08 7.40 9.79
CA THR A 518 14.42 6.35 8.81
C THR A 518 15.67 6.73 8.03
N THR A 519 15.72 7.99 7.57
CA THR A 519 16.80 8.53 6.75
C THR A 519 18.13 8.46 7.48
N ASP A 520 18.18 8.89 8.75
CA ASP A 520 19.38 8.86 9.59
C ASP A 520 19.94 7.43 9.75
N THR A 521 19.03 6.45 9.91
CA THR A 521 19.42 5.04 10.07
C THR A 521 19.72 4.35 8.74
N TRP A 522 19.16 4.81 7.63
CA TRP A 522 19.43 4.29 6.30
C TRP A 522 20.75 4.84 5.72
N HIS A 523 20.90 6.16 5.72
CA HIS A 523 21.99 6.87 5.06
C HIS A 523 22.38 8.12 5.88
N PRO A 524 23.34 8.02 6.81
CA PRO A 524 23.58 9.02 7.85
C PRO A 524 24.40 10.23 7.36
N VAL A 525 24.98 10.13 6.16
CA VAL A 525 25.75 11.19 5.51
C VAL A 525 24.93 11.63 4.30
N GLY A 526 24.58 12.91 4.20
CA GLY A 526 23.45 13.41 3.38
C GLY A 526 23.35 12.96 1.91
N GLY A 527 22.18 13.21 1.31
CA GLY A 527 21.92 12.98 -0.12
C GLY A 527 20.69 12.11 -0.43
N VAL A 528 20.03 11.49 0.54
CA VAL A 528 18.76 10.78 0.30
C VAL A 528 17.78 11.08 1.41
N ARG A 529 16.49 10.92 1.13
CA ARG A 529 15.40 11.10 2.10
C ARG A 529 14.38 9.99 1.92
N ALA A 530 14.00 9.34 3.02
CA ALA A 530 12.85 8.45 3.01
C ALA A 530 11.56 9.27 2.76
N SER A 531 10.64 8.73 1.96
CA SER A 531 9.35 9.38 1.70
C SER A 531 8.24 8.65 2.43
N ALA A 532 7.37 9.39 3.13
CA ALA A 532 6.17 8.81 3.73
C ALA A 532 5.02 8.73 2.71
N ALA A 533 4.53 7.52 2.44
CA ALA A 533 3.41 7.30 1.56
C ALA A 533 2.14 8.01 2.06
N ARG A 534 1.39 8.53 1.10
CA ARG A 534 0.06 9.11 1.30
C ARG A 534 -0.90 8.45 0.31
N ASP A 535 -2.16 8.35 0.68
CA ASP A 535 -3.19 7.91 -0.27
C ASP A 535 -3.13 8.80 -1.53
N LEU A 536 -3.20 8.17 -2.70
CA LEU A 536 -3.10 8.73 -4.04
C LEU A 536 -1.74 9.36 -4.40
N MET A 537 -0.73 9.24 -3.54
CA MET A 537 0.65 9.58 -3.90
C MET A 537 1.14 8.65 -5.01
N THR A 538 1.80 9.21 -6.02
CA THR A 538 2.42 8.45 -7.12
C THR A 538 3.92 8.74 -7.16
N TYR A 539 4.72 7.68 -7.23
CA TYR A 539 6.18 7.75 -7.30
C TYR A 539 6.63 7.09 -8.60
N ASP A 540 7.22 7.88 -9.51
CA ASP A 540 7.85 7.35 -10.72
C ASP A 540 9.17 6.69 -10.39
N ILE A 541 9.37 5.46 -10.88
CA ILE A 541 10.53 4.63 -10.56
C ILE A 541 11.47 4.65 -11.76
N PRO A 542 12.45 5.58 -11.79
CA PRO A 542 13.46 5.60 -12.84
C PRO A 542 14.35 4.36 -12.78
N ALA A 543 14.87 3.96 -13.94
CA ALA A 543 15.84 2.86 -14.04
C ALA A 543 17.25 3.31 -13.63
N HIS A 544 17.59 4.56 -13.90
CA HIS A 544 18.86 5.17 -13.57
C HIS A 544 19.05 5.36 -12.05
N GLU A 545 20.29 5.59 -11.64
CA GLU A 545 20.63 6.04 -10.29
C GLU A 545 19.99 7.40 -10.00
N LEU A 546 20.07 7.90 -8.76
CA LEU A 546 19.59 9.26 -8.51
C LEU A 546 20.42 10.24 -9.35
N THR A 547 19.77 11.02 -10.22
CA THR A 547 20.48 12.08 -10.97
C THR A 547 20.86 13.23 -10.05
N ASP A 548 21.85 14.05 -10.44
CA ASP A 548 22.20 15.26 -9.69
C ASP A 548 21.00 16.19 -9.49
N ALA A 549 20.09 16.28 -10.47
CA ALA A 549 18.87 17.08 -10.36
C ALA A 549 17.84 16.46 -9.39
N GLU A 550 17.67 15.14 -9.38
CA GLU A 550 16.83 14.44 -8.40
C GLU A 550 17.39 14.62 -6.98
N LEU A 551 18.71 14.51 -6.87
CA LEU A 551 19.46 14.67 -5.63
C LEU A 551 19.33 16.08 -5.06
N GLU A 552 19.48 17.10 -5.90
CA GLU A 552 19.34 18.52 -5.52
C GLU A 552 17.95 18.81 -4.93
N VAL A 553 16.88 18.28 -5.55
CA VAL A 553 15.51 18.42 -5.03
C VAL A 553 15.36 17.73 -3.68
N ILE A 554 15.91 16.52 -3.52
CA ILE A 554 15.83 15.77 -2.26
C ILE A 554 16.60 16.48 -1.15
N ILE A 555 17.80 17.00 -1.45
CA ILE A 555 18.62 17.76 -0.51
C ILE A 555 17.86 19.02 -0.06
N GLN A 556 17.33 19.79 -1.01
CA GLN A 556 16.55 21.01 -0.69
C GLN A 556 15.36 20.70 0.22
N ARG A 557 14.63 19.61 -0.05
CA ARG A 557 13.49 19.20 0.79
C ARG A 557 13.92 18.66 2.14
N THR A 558 15.12 18.10 2.24
CA THR A 558 15.70 17.65 3.49
C THR A 558 16.08 18.82 4.38
N GLU A 559 16.81 19.79 3.84
CA GLU A 559 17.16 21.03 4.54
C GLU A 559 15.91 21.82 4.99
N GLU A 560 14.89 21.89 4.13
CA GLU A 560 13.60 22.50 4.48
C GLU A 560 12.97 21.83 5.69
N ALA A 561 12.94 20.49 5.71
CA ALA A 561 12.35 19.72 6.78
C ALA A 561 13.15 19.82 8.08
N ASP A 562 14.49 19.76 8.03
CA ASP A 562 15.34 19.85 9.21
C ASP A 562 15.18 21.23 9.86
N ARG A 563 15.21 22.29 9.06
CA ARG A 563 14.93 23.65 9.53
C ARG A 563 13.54 23.79 10.15
N PHE A 564 12.55 23.12 9.57
CA PHE A 564 11.18 23.07 10.10
C PHE A 564 11.11 22.39 11.47
N GLN A 565 11.79 21.26 11.60
CA GLN A 565 11.85 20.47 12.84
C GLN A 565 12.54 21.27 13.95
N ASP A 566 13.64 21.94 13.64
CA ASP A 566 14.37 22.79 14.60
C ASP A 566 13.52 23.97 15.07
N LEU A 567 12.88 24.69 14.15
CA LEU A 567 11.97 25.78 14.52
C LEU A 567 10.80 25.28 15.35
N TRP A 568 10.22 24.13 15.01
CA TRP A 568 9.16 23.53 15.81
C TRP A 568 9.64 23.20 17.23
N ARG A 569 10.84 22.62 17.38
CA ARG A 569 11.43 22.25 18.68
C ARG A 569 11.68 23.44 19.61
N HIS A 570 12.15 24.55 19.06
CA HIS A 570 12.64 25.69 19.83
C HIS A 570 11.66 26.85 19.92
N GLU A 571 10.88 27.08 18.87
CA GLU A 571 10.05 28.27 18.70
C GLU A 571 8.60 27.95 18.33
N GLY A 572 8.24 26.67 18.19
CA GLY A 572 6.90 26.22 17.81
C GLY A 572 6.43 26.76 16.45
N ALA A 573 5.11 26.83 16.29
CA ALA A 573 4.49 27.35 15.06
C ALA A 573 4.82 28.84 14.82
N THR A 574 5.06 29.62 15.89
CA THR A 574 5.46 31.04 15.79
C THR A 574 6.81 31.23 15.11
N GLY A 575 7.79 30.38 15.39
CA GLY A 575 9.10 30.45 14.73
C GLY A 575 9.00 30.17 13.24
N ILE A 576 8.16 29.20 12.85
CA ILE A 576 7.91 28.87 11.45
C ILE A 576 7.29 30.06 10.71
N THR A 577 6.25 30.70 11.28
CA THR A 577 5.66 31.92 10.70
C THR A 577 6.68 33.04 10.57
N ARG A 578 7.52 33.25 11.59
CA ARG A 578 8.55 34.30 11.60
C ARG A 578 9.60 34.08 10.53
N VAL A 579 10.12 32.86 10.40
CA VAL A 579 11.25 32.55 9.51
C VAL A 579 10.81 32.39 8.06
N PHE A 580 9.67 31.73 7.82
CA PHE A 580 9.18 31.47 6.46
C PHE A 580 8.16 32.50 5.97
N GLY A 581 7.78 33.47 6.80
CA GLY A 581 6.82 34.51 6.43
C GLY A 581 5.41 33.99 6.15
N ILE A 582 5.06 32.79 6.63
CA ILE A 582 3.77 32.16 6.34
C ILE A 582 2.70 32.51 7.39
N ARG A 583 1.48 32.79 6.93
CA ARG A 583 0.33 32.91 7.83
C ARG A 583 -0.21 31.52 8.17
N ILE A 584 -0.37 31.25 9.47
CA ILE A 584 -0.95 30.00 9.98
C ILE A 584 -2.36 30.28 10.53
N ALA A 585 -3.36 29.57 10.02
CA ALA A 585 -4.73 29.73 10.44
C ALA A 585 -4.92 29.20 11.86
N GLY A 586 -5.52 30.03 12.73
CA GLY A 586 -5.83 29.66 14.12
C GLY A 586 -4.69 29.88 15.11
N LEU A 587 -3.53 30.38 14.67
CA LEU A 587 -2.38 30.66 15.53
C LEU A 587 -2.71 31.73 16.60
N ASP A 588 -3.30 32.85 16.20
CA ASP A 588 -3.67 33.93 17.14
C ASP A 588 -4.67 33.48 18.22
N LYS A 589 -5.61 32.59 17.85
CA LYS A 589 -6.57 31.98 18.79
C LYS A 589 -5.88 31.01 19.76
N ALA A 590 -4.88 30.28 19.29
CA ALA A 590 -4.10 29.39 20.14
C ALA A 590 -3.24 30.17 21.13
N ILE A 591 -2.62 31.28 20.71
CA ILE A 591 -1.80 32.17 21.54
C ILE A 591 -2.67 32.92 22.57
N SER A 592 -3.77 33.54 22.15
CA SER A 592 -4.69 34.26 23.06
C SER A 592 -5.35 33.35 24.11
N GLY A 593 -5.54 32.06 23.79
CA GLY A 593 -6.02 31.05 24.74
C GLY A 593 -5.01 30.62 25.81
N ILE A 594 -3.76 31.14 25.79
CA ILE A 594 -2.72 30.93 26.81
C ILE A 594 -2.83 32.01 27.90
N GLY A 595 -3.10 33.27 27.53
CA GLY A 595 -3.27 34.37 28.49
C GLY A 595 -4.40 34.14 29.49
N TYR A 596 -5.51 33.54 29.04
CA TYR A 596 -6.65 33.20 29.90
C TYR A 596 -6.41 31.99 30.82
N ALA A 597 -5.52 31.08 30.44
CA ALA A 597 -5.19 29.91 31.27
C ALA A 597 -4.19 30.27 32.38
N HIS A 598 -3.29 31.23 32.11
CA HIS A 598 -2.36 31.76 33.11
C HIS A 598 -3.08 32.59 34.19
N GLN A 599 -4.10 33.39 33.82
CA GLN A 599 -4.93 34.12 34.77
C GLN A 599 -5.71 33.20 35.72
N ARG A 600 -6.24 32.07 35.24
CA ARG A 600 -6.90 31.09 36.13
C ARG A 600 -5.95 30.40 37.10
N GLN A 601 -4.71 30.08 36.69
CA GLN A 601 -3.73 29.49 37.60
C GLN A 601 -3.16 30.50 38.61
N GLU A 602 -3.15 31.79 38.31
CA GLU A 602 -2.82 32.85 39.27
C GLU A 602 -3.98 33.13 40.24
N GLU A 603 -5.23 33.17 39.76
CA GLU A 603 -6.42 33.30 40.62
C GLU A 603 -6.62 32.09 41.56
N ASP A 604 -6.33 30.86 41.09
CA ASP A 604 -6.37 29.64 41.92
C ASP A 604 -5.20 29.58 42.94
N LYS A 605 -4.06 30.23 42.63
CA LYS A 605 -2.93 30.35 43.59
C LYS A 605 -3.15 31.46 44.62
N GLU A 606 -3.78 32.57 44.25
CA GLU A 606 -4.15 33.64 45.20
C GLU A 606 -5.25 33.20 46.16
N THR A 607 -6.25 32.44 45.70
CA THR A 607 -7.31 31.88 46.56
C THR A 607 -6.79 30.79 47.51
N SER A 608 -5.75 30.04 47.13
CA SER A 608 -5.09 29.06 48.02
C SER A 608 -4.19 29.69 49.09
N ARG A 609 -3.74 30.95 48.92
CA ARG A 609 -2.89 31.66 49.88
C ARG A 609 -3.67 32.45 50.94
N ALA A 610 -4.96 32.71 50.69
CA ALA A 610 -5.83 33.47 51.59
C ALA A 610 -6.60 32.60 52.62
N SER A 611 -6.40 31.28 52.63
CA SER A 611 -7.10 30.34 53.52
C SER A 611 -6.13 29.46 54.32
N SER A 612 -5.27 30.07 55.13
CA SER A 612 -4.65 29.36 56.26
C SER A 612 -4.49 30.31 57.44
N THR A 613 -5.50 30.36 58.29
CA THR A 613 -5.37 30.68 59.71
C THR A 613 -6.70 30.38 60.39
N VAL A 614 -6.60 29.80 61.59
CA VAL A 614 -7.65 29.57 62.61
C VAL A 614 -8.41 28.23 62.50
N GLU A 615 -7.94 27.24 63.29
CA GLU A 615 -8.83 26.32 64.00
C GLU A 615 -9.49 27.08 65.18
N PRO A 616 -10.71 26.71 65.64
CA PRO A 616 -10.79 25.67 66.68
C PRO A 616 -12.07 24.79 66.68
N GLU A 617 -11.89 23.64 67.32
CA GLU A 617 -12.74 22.92 68.29
C GLU A 617 -14.22 22.54 68.06
N VAL A 618 -14.42 21.27 68.39
CA VAL A 618 -15.60 20.45 68.69
C VAL A 618 -16.70 21.15 69.51
N GLU A 619 -17.98 21.02 69.10
CA GLU A 619 -19.06 20.52 69.97
C GLU A 619 -20.38 20.24 69.23
N THR A 620 -21.18 19.40 69.86
CA THR A 620 -22.35 18.65 69.39
C THR A 620 -23.66 19.44 69.29
N SER A 621 -24.55 19.02 68.38
CA SER A 621 -25.97 18.63 68.65
C SER A 621 -27.02 19.10 67.61
N SER A 622 -27.84 18.10 67.22
CA SER A 622 -29.28 18.08 66.95
C SER A 622 -30.03 19.08 66.03
N ALA A 623 -30.91 18.45 65.23
CA ALA A 623 -32.30 18.83 64.90
C ALA A 623 -32.59 19.59 63.59
N ALA A 624 -33.18 18.83 62.66
CA ALA A 624 -34.45 19.04 61.96
C ALA A 624 -34.95 20.47 61.61
N GLY A 625 -35.47 20.61 60.38
CA GLY A 625 -36.70 21.36 60.16
C GLY A 625 -36.73 22.37 59.00
N ASP A 626 -37.25 21.88 57.88
CA ASP A 626 -38.38 22.49 57.14
C ASP A 626 -38.22 23.70 56.19
N LYS A 627 -39.15 23.67 55.24
CA LYS A 627 -39.38 24.48 54.03
C LYS A 627 -39.72 25.95 54.31
N ALA A 628 -39.47 26.82 53.32
CA ALA A 628 -40.46 27.66 52.59
C ALA A 628 -39.77 28.84 51.85
N VAL A 629 -39.93 28.98 50.53
CA VAL A 629 -40.84 29.89 49.80
C VAL A 629 -40.52 31.40 49.89
N GLY A 630 -40.35 32.02 48.72
CA GLY A 630 -40.48 33.48 48.48
C GLY A 630 -39.74 33.90 47.19
N ARG A 631 -40.33 33.86 46.00
CA ARG A 631 -41.17 34.87 45.32
C ARG A 631 -40.58 36.29 45.23
N GLY A 632 -40.58 36.81 43.99
CA GLY A 632 -40.48 38.23 43.62
C GLY A 632 -39.30 38.49 42.69
N GLY A 633 -39.42 39.00 41.47
CA GLY A 633 -40.53 39.59 40.74
C GLY A 633 -39.99 40.68 39.81
N GLY A 634 -40.52 40.71 38.58
CA GLY A 634 -40.55 41.89 37.71
C GLY A 634 -39.37 42.01 36.72
N SER A 635 -39.56 41.88 35.39
CA SER A 635 -40.32 42.74 34.45
C SER A 635 -39.48 43.98 34.08
N ARG A 636 -39.19 44.38 32.84
CA ARG A 636 -39.87 44.34 31.52
C ARG A 636 -38.79 44.57 30.43
N ALA A 637 -38.82 43.94 29.26
CA ALA A 637 -39.52 44.35 28.01
C ALA A 637 -39.10 45.76 27.54
N ALA A 638 -38.83 46.08 26.28
CA ALA A 638 -39.19 45.56 24.95
C ALA A 638 -38.19 46.18 23.93
N GLY A 639 -38.06 45.80 22.67
CA GLY A 639 -38.73 44.81 21.84
C GLY A 639 -38.49 45.10 20.35
N ARG A 640 -38.69 44.04 19.54
CA ARG A 640 -39.18 44.00 18.14
C ARG A 640 -38.25 44.56 17.03
N GLY A 641 -38.12 43.91 15.87
CA GLY A 641 -38.86 42.78 15.30
C GLY A 641 -38.15 42.12 14.11
N ARG A 642 -38.46 40.82 13.90
CA ARG A 642 -39.09 40.19 12.71
C ARG A 642 -38.17 40.03 11.49
N GLY A 643 -38.12 38.90 10.79
CA GLY A 643 -38.76 37.57 10.83
C GLY A 643 -37.78 36.55 10.20
N GLY A 644 -38.01 35.26 9.99
CA GLY A 644 -39.14 34.34 10.12
C GLY A 644 -38.64 33.02 9.48
N GLY A 645 -38.59 31.91 10.22
CA GLY A 645 -39.35 30.68 9.94
C GLY A 645 -38.43 29.57 9.36
N GLY A 646 -38.51 28.27 9.67
CA GLY A 646 -39.26 27.46 10.66
C GLY A 646 -38.43 26.19 10.93
N HIS A 647 -38.26 25.76 12.19
CA HIS A 647 -38.95 24.61 12.83
C HIS A 647 -38.90 23.29 12.02
N ARG A 648 -37.96 22.37 12.27
CA ARG A 648 -37.85 21.37 13.36
C ARG A 648 -39.15 20.62 13.69
N LYS A 649 -39.09 19.28 13.67
CA LYS A 649 -39.45 18.40 14.80
C LYS A 649 -39.02 16.95 14.56
N LYS A 650 -38.18 16.42 15.47
CA LYS A 650 -38.24 15.03 15.96
C LYS A 650 -39.33 14.99 17.06
N PRO A 651 -39.81 13.81 17.46
CA PRO A 651 -39.26 13.25 18.71
C PRO A 651 -39.18 11.71 18.75
N SER A 652 -38.55 11.24 19.82
CA SER A 652 -38.26 9.88 20.22
C SER A 652 -39.27 9.32 21.25
N THR A 653 -39.28 7.99 21.36
CA THR A 653 -39.49 7.13 22.56
C THR A 653 -40.84 7.17 23.31
N ALA A 654 -41.49 6.00 23.41
CA ALA A 654 -41.94 5.39 24.67
C ALA A 654 -42.42 3.93 24.46
N SER A 655 -42.23 3.12 25.50
CA SER A 655 -42.47 1.69 25.68
C SER A 655 -43.87 1.33 26.20
N ALA A 656 -44.28 0.06 26.03
CA ALA A 656 -44.80 -0.87 27.06
C ALA A 656 -46.13 -1.62 26.74
N THR A 657 -46.03 -2.97 26.83
CA THR A 657 -46.98 -3.96 27.42
C THR A 657 -48.37 -4.23 26.82
N GLY A 658 -48.68 -5.53 26.62
CA GLY A 658 -49.98 -6.10 27.02
C GLY A 658 -50.68 -7.12 26.10
N ALA A 659 -50.57 -8.41 26.48
CA ALA A 659 -51.61 -9.47 26.45
C ALA A 659 -52.10 -10.17 25.14
N GLN A 660 -52.02 -11.50 25.21
CA GLN A 660 -52.66 -12.57 24.41
C GLN A 660 -54.13 -12.79 24.88
N PRO A 661 -55.03 -13.57 24.19
CA PRO A 661 -54.95 -15.04 24.24
C PRO A 661 -55.65 -15.91 23.14
N ARG A 662 -55.32 -17.24 23.17
CA ARG A 662 -55.99 -18.48 22.64
C ARG A 662 -56.18 -18.64 21.11
N GLY A 663 -55.93 -19.77 20.44
CA GLY A 663 -55.56 -21.15 20.82
C GLY A 663 -56.40 -22.14 19.99
N GLU A 664 -55.78 -23.08 19.25
CA GLU A 664 -56.31 -24.42 18.95
C GLU A 664 -55.24 -25.29 18.25
N GLY A 665 -55.16 -26.55 18.64
CA GLY A 665 -54.17 -27.56 18.25
C GLY A 665 -54.79 -28.84 17.64
N PRO A 666 -53.97 -29.88 17.36
CA PRO A 666 -54.10 -30.84 16.24
C PRO A 666 -54.75 -32.19 16.67
N PRO A 667 -54.79 -33.33 15.89
CA PRO A 667 -53.63 -34.26 15.68
C PRO A 667 -53.77 -35.25 14.44
N PRO A 668 -53.34 -36.56 14.40
CA PRO A 668 -52.27 -37.09 13.50
C PRO A 668 -52.56 -38.47 12.79
N SER A 669 -51.57 -39.12 12.13
CA SER A 669 -51.34 -40.61 12.09
C SER A 669 -50.17 -41.02 11.15
N ARG A 670 -49.12 -41.74 11.63
CA ARG A 670 -48.82 -43.22 11.64
C ARG A 670 -48.42 -43.82 10.25
N GLY A 671 -47.38 -44.66 10.07
CA GLY A 671 -46.32 -45.21 10.95
C GLY A 671 -45.53 -46.39 10.32
N ARG A 672 -44.47 -46.86 11.05
CA ARG A 672 -43.79 -48.21 11.06
C ARG A 672 -43.00 -48.65 9.80
N ARG A 673 -41.88 -49.40 9.81
CA ARG A 673 -40.94 -50.17 10.72
C ARG A 673 -39.67 -50.45 9.85
N GLY A 674 -38.45 -50.79 10.30
CA GLY A 674 -37.90 -51.19 11.60
C GLY A 674 -36.37 -51.44 11.58
N HIS A 675 -35.85 -51.72 12.79
CA HIS A 675 -34.56 -52.23 13.31
C HIS A 675 -33.41 -52.66 12.35
N ALA A 676 -32.12 -52.43 12.65
CA ALA A 676 -31.42 -52.90 13.85
C ALA A 676 -30.23 -52.01 14.29
N ARG A 677 -29.87 -52.17 15.57
CA ARG A 677 -28.91 -51.39 16.36
C ARG A 677 -27.76 -52.31 16.74
N MET A 678 -26.52 -51.93 16.46
CA MET A 678 -25.33 -52.40 17.17
C MET A 678 -24.38 -51.21 17.33
N LYS A 679 -24.26 -50.71 18.57
CA LYS A 679 -23.10 -49.94 19.03
C LYS A 679 -22.46 -50.77 20.13
N SER A 680 -21.21 -51.14 19.92
CA SER A 680 -20.24 -51.49 20.95
C SER A 680 -19.18 -50.39 20.99
N ASN A 681 -18.66 -50.18 22.20
CA ASN A 681 -17.75 -49.12 22.65
C ASN A 681 -16.55 -48.84 21.74
N ALA A 682 -16.15 -47.57 21.64
CA ALA A 682 -14.94 -47.05 22.29
C ALA A 682 -14.76 -45.55 21.96
N GLN A 683 -14.34 -44.81 23.00
CA GLN A 683 -13.83 -43.43 23.05
C GLN A 683 -14.85 -42.29 23.06
#